data_AF-I0HVT1-F1
#
_entry.id   AF-I0HVT1-F1
#
_cell.length_a   1.000
_cell.length_b   1.000
_cell.length_c   1.000
_cell.angle_alpha   90.00
_cell.angle_beta   90.00
_cell.angle_gamma   90.00
#
_symmetry.space_group_name_H-M   'P 1'
#
loop_
_entity.id
_entity.type
_entity.pdbx_description
1 polymer ?
#
loop_
_entity_poly.entity_id
_entity_poly.type
_entity_poly.pdbx_seq_one_letter_code
_entity_poly.pdbx_strand_id
1 'polypeptide(L)'
;MIVLITLGLAAASAMAAWAMQGSMRLQLAEHTATQAEMKAWTGVMLLSKAVAAMPSTAALTAGRAVGFGAGAPAGVSATLVEKNADGLYVFDVVGASAGARSVLRVAIRPPQNGPGGETTLPAGATFHGNTRLDGSVSYTGTDARNLYVLDGSLTLSGSVTGLQQVCATGDITVNAAISVDELCSNGNVTLNGAAKVNKISAKGNVTLAGGSASTIGTIQSNGDVTLNGGSASAGSIQASGKVTVSGGAARANEIYTESSIDWTSSATATTLAANGSVNYRPSGTGVATAITAIGNVTLTSAGTVRSGGSTTLVGYWGQGISSRLDGAGLLSGTSWGANGGAVVAAGTVGSAVTPFPATVKVKVLAGYNVAITPVTVAAVASFERPRITVDAYALKSQANFAFSGVDASGNPRLEASGVNGLEDGSYYVAANASGGRNYLCKAVTGTTCVTPLMKLCQGYSDYNACLSYASGSWTLQGTTMLPGVLWFDGNLTISNGVWVNTFLATGDITTAGGVKVYAPNYVGSDYTCLGRANSAFGLNAWSSYGFASSAYATPLCKGTPPALGGASIANIALLSGGLKSNGQFVGGNVLLGSSNEIYGSVLAGQYLNTSGSTVVAGSTYSAAQGGSTTRNSNQQGGSTTIKVPAGSGAYDPGTTPCMSGCSTPSADNVVWAAPR
;
A
#
# COMPACT_ATOMS: atom_id res chain seq x y z
N MET A 1 79.93 -30.43 13.93
CA MET A 1 78.99 -29.44 14.50
C MET A 1 77.89 -29.01 13.52
N ILE A 2 78.16 -28.89 12.21
CA ILE A 2 77.17 -28.48 11.19
C ILE A 2 76.00 -29.47 11.01
N VAL A 3 76.25 -30.80 11.05
CA VAL A 3 75.22 -31.84 10.85
C VAL A 3 74.16 -31.89 11.98
N LEU A 4 74.55 -31.59 13.23
CA LEU A 4 73.63 -31.55 14.38
C LEU A 4 72.73 -30.32 14.35
N ILE A 5 73.24 -29.19 13.84
CA ILE A 5 72.46 -27.96 13.68
C ILE A 5 71.44 -28.12 12.54
N THR A 6 71.80 -28.79 11.44
CA THR A 6 70.86 -29.04 10.32
C THR A 6 69.76 -30.03 10.67
N LEU A 7 70.03 -31.08 11.48
CA LEU A 7 68.99 -32.00 11.96
C LEU A 7 68.04 -31.35 12.96
N GLY A 8 68.55 -30.50 13.86
CA GLY A 8 67.73 -29.75 14.80
C GLY A 8 66.78 -28.76 14.11
N LEU A 9 67.26 -28.08 13.05
CA LEU A 9 66.42 -27.18 12.25
C LEU A 9 65.36 -27.95 11.45
N ALA A 10 65.70 -29.10 10.88
CA ALA A 10 64.76 -29.95 10.16
C ALA A 10 63.66 -30.49 11.10
N ALA A 11 64.01 -30.96 12.29
CA ALA A 11 63.04 -31.43 13.29
C ALA A 11 62.12 -30.30 13.80
N ALA A 12 62.66 -29.11 14.06
CA ALA A 12 61.87 -27.95 14.45
C ALA A 12 60.91 -27.49 13.34
N SER A 13 61.37 -27.50 12.08
CA SER A 13 60.51 -27.17 10.93
C SER A 13 59.42 -28.21 10.69
N ALA A 14 59.70 -29.50 10.92
CA ALA A 14 58.73 -30.58 10.82
C ALA A 14 57.70 -30.53 11.96
N MET A 15 58.11 -30.21 13.19
CA MET A 15 57.20 -30.00 14.33
C MET A 15 56.32 -28.76 14.12
N ALA A 16 56.89 -27.66 13.60
CA ALA A 16 56.12 -26.48 13.23
C ALA A 16 55.13 -26.79 12.09
N ALA A 17 55.53 -27.55 11.08
CA ALA A 17 54.66 -27.99 9.99
C ALA A 17 53.53 -28.91 10.49
N TRP A 18 53.80 -29.82 11.42
CA TRP A 18 52.79 -30.65 12.07
C TRP A 18 51.82 -29.83 12.94
N ALA A 19 52.32 -28.87 13.70
CA ALA A 19 51.50 -27.97 14.49
C ALA A 19 50.61 -27.08 13.61
N MET A 20 51.14 -26.57 12.49
CA MET A 20 50.38 -25.81 11.48
C MET A 20 49.34 -26.68 10.77
N GLN A 21 49.66 -27.94 10.44
CA GLN A 21 48.68 -28.87 9.88
C GLN A 21 47.60 -29.24 10.91
N GLY A 22 47.96 -29.36 12.19
CA GLY A 22 47.02 -29.56 13.29
C GLY A 22 46.07 -28.38 13.46
N SER A 23 46.59 -27.15 13.45
CA SER A 23 45.76 -25.95 13.56
C SER A 23 44.89 -25.72 12.32
N MET A 24 45.40 -26.00 11.11
CA MET A 24 44.60 -25.95 9.88
C MET A 24 43.46 -26.99 9.89
N ARG A 25 43.71 -28.20 10.41
CA ARG A 25 42.66 -29.23 10.55
C ARG A 25 41.63 -28.87 11.60
N LEU A 26 42.05 -28.26 12.72
CA LEU A 26 41.14 -27.73 13.74
C LEU A 26 40.27 -26.59 13.18
N GLN A 27 40.87 -25.62 12.49
CA GLN A 27 40.13 -24.54 11.84
C GLN A 27 39.16 -25.06 10.77
N LEU A 28 39.55 -26.08 9.99
CA LEU A 28 38.67 -26.71 9.02
C LEU A 28 37.52 -27.47 9.72
N ALA A 29 37.80 -28.18 10.82
CA ALA A 29 36.79 -28.87 11.61
C ALA A 29 35.79 -27.89 12.25
N GLU A 30 36.27 -26.79 12.83
CA GLU A 30 35.43 -25.72 13.38
C GLU A 30 34.59 -25.06 12.28
N HIS A 31 35.19 -24.69 11.16
CA HIS A 31 34.48 -24.07 10.05
C HIS A 31 33.40 -24.99 9.45
N THR A 32 33.69 -26.29 9.30
CA THR A 32 32.70 -27.27 8.81
C THR A 32 31.58 -27.54 9.82
N ALA A 33 31.88 -27.53 11.14
CA ALA A 33 30.89 -27.62 12.20
C ALA A 33 29.97 -26.39 12.24
N THR A 34 30.53 -25.17 12.22
CA THR A 34 29.75 -23.92 12.15
C THR A 34 28.86 -23.88 10.90
N GLN A 35 29.36 -24.34 9.76
CA GLN A 35 28.53 -24.45 8.56
C GLN A 35 27.40 -25.47 8.69
N ALA A 36 27.65 -26.62 9.34
CA ALA A 36 26.61 -27.62 9.61
C ALA A 36 25.51 -27.06 10.52
N GLU A 37 25.88 -26.28 11.54
CA GLU A 37 24.93 -25.59 12.44
C GLU A 37 24.13 -24.51 11.73
N MET A 38 24.77 -23.64 10.94
CA MET A 38 24.07 -22.62 10.14
C MET A 38 23.06 -23.25 9.17
N LYS A 39 23.43 -24.38 8.56
CA LYS A 39 22.53 -25.15 7.69
C LYS A 39 21.37 -25.79 8.46
N ALA A 40 21.61 -26.28 9.67
CA ALA A 40 20.55 -26.83 10.52
C ALA A 40 19.52 -25.74 10.87
N TRP A 41 19.97 -24.54 11.28
CA TRP A 41 19.10 -23.39 11.55
C TRP A 41 18.36 -22.89 10.30
N THR A 42 19.03 -22.88 9.14
CA THR A 42 18.38 -22.58 7.86
C THR A 42 17.30 -23.62 7.54
N GLY A 43 17.55 -24.89 7.86
CA GLY A 43 16.57 -25.97 7.77
C GLY A 43 15.36 -25.77 8.68
N VAL A 44 15.54 -25.23 9.88
CA VAL A 44 14.43 -24.89 10.79
C VAL A 44 13.51 -23.84 10.15
N MET A 45 14.08 -22.80 9.54
CA MET A 45 13.32 -21.77 8.84
C MET A 45 12.56 -22.32 7.62
N LEU A 46 13.23 -23.16 6.82
CA LEU A 46 12.60 -23.82 5.66
C LEU A 46 11.50 -24.79 6.09
N LEU A 47 11.68 -25.50 7.21
CA LEU A 47 10.68 -26.38 7.79
C LEU A 47 9.46 -25.62 8.28
N SER A 48 9.66 -24.50 8.97
CA SER A 48 8.56 -23.61 9.39
C SER A 48 7.73 -23.15 8.18
N LYS A 49 8.38 -22.71 7.10
CA LYS A 49 7.70 -22.32 5.85
C LYS A 49 6.99 -23.48 5.16
N ALA A 50 7.64 -24.65 5.07
CA ALA A 50 7.07 -25.82 4.43
C ALA A 50 5.84 -26.36 5.17
N VAL A 51 5.88 -26.38 6.51
CA VAL A 51 4.74 -26.79 7.36
C VAL A 51 3.61 -25.76 7.31
N ALA A 52 3.92 -24.47 7.21
CA ALA A 52 2.92 -23.41 7.04
C ALA A 52 2.19 -23.46 5.68
N ALA A 53 2.82 -24.02 4.64
CA ALA A 53 2.25 -24.14 3.31
C ALA A 53 1.39 -25.40 3.08
N MET A 54 1.23 -26.28 4.08
CA MET A 54 0.48 -27.53 3.93
C MET A 54 -1.04 -27.31 4.08
N PRO A 55 -1.88 -27.73 3.12
CA PRO A 55 -3.33 -27.48 3.13
C PRO A 55 -4.11 -28.31 4.16
N SER A 56 -3.53 -29.41 4.68
CA SER A 56 -4.04 -30.11 5.87
C SER A 56 -2.94 -30.94 6.52
N THR A 57 -2.99 -31.09 7.84
CA THR A 57 -2.02 -31.85 8.64
C THR A 57 -2.21 -33.37 8.58
N ALA A 58 -3.10 -33.85 7.70
CA ALA A 58 -3.45 -35.25 7.53
C ALA A 58 -2.37 -36.09 6.79
N ALA A 59 -1.40 -35.44 6.14
CA ALA A 59 -0.39 -36.12 5.31
C ALA A 59 0.95 -36.46 6.01
N LEU A 60 1.10 -36.09 7.29
CA LEU A 60 2.34 -36.23 8.05
C LEU A 60 2.29 -37.46 8.98
N THR A 61 3.02 -38.52 8.62
CA THR A 61 3.23 -39.73 9.42
C THR A 61 4.65 -39.76 9.98
N ALA A 62 4.84 -40.25 11.20
CA ALA A 62 6.16 -40.39 11.82
C ALA A 62 7.12 -41.17 10.90
N GLY A 63 8.37 -40.71 10.77
CA GLY A 63 9.38 -41.30 9.89
C GLY A 63 9.42 -40.74 8.46
N ARG A 64 8.51 -39.85 8.05
CA ARG A 64 8.51 -39.24 6.71
C ARG A 64 9.43 -38.01 6.65
N ALA A 65 10.23 -37.91 5.59
CA ALA A 65 11.02 -36.71 5.28
C ALA A 65 10.14 -35.59 4.71
N VAL A 66 10.42 -34.34 5.10
CA VAL A 66 9.75 -33.14 4.58
C VAL A 66 10.54 -32.61 3.38
N GLY A 67 9.88 -32.45 2.23
CA GLY A 67 10.49 -31.86 1.04
C GLY A 67 10.49 -30.33 1.11
N PHE A 68 11.65 -29.69 0.95
CA PHE A 68 11.80 -28.22 1.01
C PHE A 68 11.61 -27.50 -0.35
N GLY A 69 11.09 -28.19 -1.38
CA GLY A 69 10.91 -27.63 -2.73
C GLY A 69 12.22 -27.44 -3.51
N ALA A 70 12.10 -26.94 -4.74
CA ALA A 70 13.26 -26.64 -5.61
C ALA A 70 13.94 -25.34 -5.12
N GLY A 71 15.21 -25.42 -4.72
CA GLY A 71 16.00 -24.28 -4.21
C GLY A 71 16.55 -24.43 -2.79
N ALA A 72 16.29 -25.55 -2.10
CA ALA A 72 16.87 -25.80 -0.78
C ALA A 72 18.39 -26.04 -0.84
N PRO A 73 19.19 -25.50 0.09
CA PRO A 73 20.63 -25.74 0.15
C PRO A 73 20.97 -27.23 0.30
N ALA A 74 22.00 -27.70 -0.41
CA ALA A 74 22.47 -29.08 -0.31
C ALA A 74 22.94 -29.41 1.13
N GLY A 75 22.50 -30.56 1.65
CA GLY A 75 22.82 -31.04 3.00
C GLY A 75 21.84 -30.64 4.09
N VAL A 76 20.64 -30.15 3.75
CA VAL A 76 19.57 -29.86 4.71
C VAL A 76 18.43 -30.88 4.56
N SER A 77 18.02 -31.52 5.64
CA SER A 77 16.89 -32.46 5.64
C SER A 77 16.11 -32.39 6.95
N ALA A 78 14.78 -32.56 6.91
CA ALA A 78 13.97 -32.71 8.12
C ALA A 78 13.12 -33.97 8.07
N THR A 79 13.02 -34.66 9.21
CA THR A 79 12.22 -35.87 9.38
C THR A 79 11.29 -35.73 10.57
N LEU A 80 10.01 -36.08 10.39
CA LEU A 80 9.05 -36.07 11.50
C LEU A 80 9.34 -37.23 12.46
N VAL A 81 9.47 -36.92 13.74
CA VAL A 81 9.75 -37.86 14.84
C VAL A 81 8.46 -38.24 15.55
N GLU A 82 7.64 -37.26 15.91
CA GLU A 82 6.45 -37.47 16.75
C GLU A 82 5.32 -36.51 16.39
N LYS A 83 4.08 -36.97 16.57
CA LYS A 83 2.85 -36.18 16.47
C LYS A 83 2.03 -36.35 17.75
N ASN A 84 1.84 -35.26 18.49
CA ASN A 84 1.04 -35.28 19.73
C ASN A 84 -0.44 -34.99 19.44
N ALA A 85 -1.32 -35.48 20.31
CA ALA A 85 -2.77 -35.25 20.24
C ALA A 85 -3.15 -33.76 20.28
N ASP A 86 -2.33 -32.93 20.93
CA ASP A 86 -2.52 -31.47 21.06
C ASP A 86 -2.08 -30.67 19.81
N GLY A 87 -1.77 -31.34 18.70
CA GLY A 87 -1.38 -30.68 17.45
C GLY A 87 0.05 -30.16 17.43
N LEU A 88 0.94 -30.68 18.27
CA LEU A 88 2.39 -30.42 18.23
C LEU A 88 3.10 -31.48 17.37
N TYR A 89 3.99 -31.05 16.48
CA TYR A 89 4.77 -31.91 15.58
C TYR A 89 6.25 -31.74 15.88
N VAL A 90 6.95 -32.83 16.19
CA VAL A 90 8.37 -32.81 16.52
C VAL A 90 9.18 -33.34 15.35
N PHE A 91 10.12 -32.55 14.85
CA PHE A 91 11.00 -32.88 13.73
C PHE A 91 12.46 -32.92 14.17
N ASP A 92 13.25 -33.80 13.56
CA ASP A 92 14.71 -33.69 13.58
C ASP A 92 15.17 -33.03 12.28
N VAL A 93 15.83 -31.88 12.40
CA VAL A 93 16.39 -31.09 11.31
C VAL A 93 17.90 -31.30 11.29
N VAL A 94 18.42 -31.72 10.13
CA VAL A 94 19.83 -32.04 9.93
C VAL A 94 20.45 -31.01 9.00
N GLY A 95 21.56 -30.42 9.43
CA GLY A 95 22.48 -29.67 8.59
C GLY A 95 23.79 -30.44 8.41
N ALA A 96 24.21 -30.66 7.17
CA ALA A 96 25.43 -31.37 6.83
C ALA A 96 26.36 -30.51 5.96
N SER A 97 27.65 -30.46 6.32
CA SER A 97 28.70 -29.83 5.52
C SER A 97 30.00 -30.61 5.63
N ALA A 98 30.55 -31.06 4.50
CA ALA A 98 31.89 -31.66 4.38
C ALA A 98 32.26 -32.68 5.49
N GLY A 99 31.33 -33.57 5.87
CA GLY A 99 31.54 -34.62 6.87
C GLY A 99 31.07 -34.27 8.30
N ALA A 100 30.82 -33.00 8.61
CA ALA A 100 30.20 -32.57 9.86
C ALA A 100 28.66 -32.60 9.76
N ARG A 101 27.99 -33.01 10.84
CA ARG A 101 26.54 -33.13 10.94
C ARG A 101 26.05 -32.50 12.24
N SER A 102 25.15 -31.54 12.13
CA SER A 102 24.41 -30.97 13.27
C SER A 102 22.94 -31.37 13.18
N VAL A 103 22.36 -31.77 14.31
CA VAL A 103 20.96 -32.19 14.41
C VAL A 103 20.25 -31.34 15.46
N LEU A 104 19.21 -30.62 15.02
CA LEU A 104 18.32 -29.87 15.89
C LEU A 104 16.99 -30.61 15.98
N ARG A 105 16.50 -30.80 17.19
CA ARG A 105 15.12 -31.20 17.42
C ARG A 105 14.25 -29.96 17.53
N VAL A 106 13.19 -29.93 16.73
CA VAL A 106 12.33 -28.76 16.57
C VAL A 106 10.89 -29.18 16.77
N ALA A 107 10.19 -28.53 17.70
CA ALA A 107 8.75 -28.69 17.83
C ALA A 107 8.03 -27.55 17.12
N ILE A 108 7.12 -27.90 16.21
CA ILE A 108 6.32 -26.97 15.42
C ILE A 108 4.85 -27.23 15.67
N ARG A 109 4.08 -26.16 15.86
CA ARG A 109 2.63 -26.22 15.85
C ARG A 109 2.15 -25.67 14.49
N PRO A 110 1.54 -26.48 13.61
CA PRO A 110 0.96 -25.98 12.37
C PRO A 110 -0.16 -24.98 12.68
N PRO A 111 -0.40 -24.01 11.79
CA PRO A 111 -1.49 -23.07 11.95
C PRO A 111 -2.81 -23.83 12.06
N GLN A 112 -3.57 -23.56 13.12
CA GLN A 112 -4.93 -24.04 13.28
C GLN A 112 -5.84 -23.05 12.54
N ASN A 113 -6.57 -23.53 11.54
CA ASN A 113 -7.61 -22.75 10.86
C ASN A 113 -8.80 -22.58 11.82
N GLY A 114 -8.71 -21.61 12.72
CA GLY A 114 -9.81 -21.19 13.58
C GLY A 114 -10.49 -19.93 13.04
N PRO A 115 -11.81 -19.75 13.24
CA PRO A 115 -12.55 -18.54 12.84
C PRO A 115 -12.22 -17.28 13.68
N GLY A 116 -10.99 -17.16 14.20
CA GLY A 116 -10.59 -16.10 15.13
C GLY A 116 -9.26 -15.40 14.79
N GLY A 117 -8.73 -15.58 13.58
CA GLY A 117 -7.56 -14.83 13.12
C GLY A 117 -7.94 -13.42 12.67
N GLU A 118 -7.16 -12.41 13.03
CA GLU A 118 -7.30 -11.04 12.54
C GLU A 118 -6.26 -10.74 11.46
N THR A 119 -6.62 -9.90 10.51
CA THR A 119 -5.71 -9.32 9.52
C THR A 119 -5.69 -7.82 9.68
N THR A 120 -4.48 -7.27 9.78
CA THR A 120 -4.26 -5.83 9.86
C THR A 120 -4.40 -5.21 8.48
N LEU A 121 -5.32 -4.26 8.33
CA LEU A 121 -5.43 -3.43 7.14
C LEU A 121 -4.30 -2.37 7.14
N PRO A 122 -3.77 -2.01 5.96
CA PRO A 122 -2.89 -0.86 5.86
C PRO A 122 -3.62 0.41 6.34
N ALA A 123 -2.94 1.22 7.15
CA ALA A 123 -3.48 2.51 7.57
C ALA A 123 -3.73 3.43 6.36
N GLY A 124 -4.91 4.05 6.31
CA GLY A 124 -5.34 4.91 5.20
C GLY A 124 -6.20 4.18 4.17
N ALA A 125 -6.30 4.77 2.97
CA ALA A 125 -7.04 4.20 1.86
C ALA A 125 -6.11 3.41 0.94
N THR A 126 -6.43 2.15 0.66
CA THR A 126 -5.62 1.29 -0.21
C THR A 126 -6.47 0.74 -1.35
N PHE A 127 -6.05 0.97 -2.59
CA PHE A 127 -6.77 0.53 -3.76
C PHE A 127 -5.87 -0.26 -4.71
N HIS A 128 -6.25 -1.50 -4.99
CA HIS A 128 -5.62 -2.27 -6.07
C HIS A 128 -6.27 -1.95 -7.42
N GLY A 129 -5.45 -1.86 -8.46
CA GLY A 129 -5.84 -1.46 -9.82
C GLY A 129 -5.88 0.06 -10.04
N ASN A 130 -6.13 0.45 -11.29
CA ASN A 130 -6.20 1.86 -11.68
C ASN A 130 -7.22 2.62 -10.83
N THR A 131 -6.85 3.82 -10.41
CA THR A 131 -7.65 4.63 -9.49
C THR A 131 -7.76 6.07 -9.99
N ARG A 132 -8.98 6.58 -10.03
CA ARG A 132 -9.27 7.96 -10.44
C ARG A 132 -9.98 8.72 -9.32
N LEU A 133 -9.53 9.93 -9.01
CA LEU A 133 -10.24 10.87 -8.15
C LEU A 133 -10.71 12.05 -9.02
N ASP A 134 -12.00 12.09 -9.31
CA ASP A 134 -12.64 13.08 -10.19
C ASP A 134 -13.91 13.64 -9.54
N GLY A 135 -13.71 14.51 -8.57
CA GLY A 135 -14.76 15.21 -7.84
C GLY A 135 -14.18 16.10 -6.75
N SER A 136 -15.02 16.54 -5.83
CA SER A 136 -14.61 17.14 -4.57
C SER A 136 -14.35 16.02 -3.56
N VAL A 137 -13.10 15.58 -3.46
CA VAL A 137 -12.70 14.47 -2.58
C VAL A 137 -11.89 15.03 -1.40
N SER A 138 -12.32 14.75 -0.18
CA SER A 138 -11.64 15.22 1.02
C SER A 138 -11.29 14.08 1.97
N TYR A 139 -10.07 14.12 2.49
CA TYR A 139 -9.57 13.21 3.52
C TYR A 139 -9.41 13.98 4.82
N THR A 140 -10.13 13.58 5.86
CA THR A 140 -10.17 14.30 7.16
C THR A 140 -9.92 13.35 8.33
N GLY A 141 -9.46 13.88 9.46
CA GLY A 141 -9.12 13.10 10.65
C GLY A 141 -7.73 13.44 11.20
N THR A 142 -7.39 12.87 12.36
CA THR A 142 -6.13 13.09 13.09
C THR A 142 -5.02 12.10 12.73
N ASP A 143 -5.37 10.95 12.17
CA ASP A 143 -4.42 9.89 11.79
C ASP A 143 -3.83 10.10 10.40
N ALA A 144 -2.93 9.19 9.97
CA ALA A 144 -2.26 9.25 8.68
C ALA A 144 -3.27 9.20 7.52
N ARG A 145 -3.41 10.33 6.81
CA ARG A 145 -4.33 10.50 5.66
C ARG A 145 -3.66 10.05 4.37
N ASN A 146 -3.29 8.78 4.35
CA ASN A 146 -2.49 8.20 3.27
C ASN A 146 -3.38 7.52 2.22
N LEU A 147 -2.95 7.62 0.96
CA LEU A 147 -3.58 6.97 -0.18
C LEU A 147 -2.55 6.10 -0.90
N TYR A 148 -2.83 4.81 -1.01
CA TYR A 148 -1.98 3.83 -1.69
C TYR A 148 -2.71 3.22 -2.88
N VAL A 149 -2.07 3.23 -4.05
CA VAL A 149 -2.58 2.59 -5.28
C VAL A 149 -1.62 1.50 -5.72
N LEU A 150 -2.06 0.26 -5.61
CA LEU A 150 -1.27 -0.93 -5.86
C LEU A 150 -1.71 -1.57 -7.18
N ASP A 151 -0.80 -2.22 -7.91
CA ASP A 151 -1.04 -2.83 -9.23
C ASP A 151 -1.76 -1.91 -10.24
N GLY A 152 -1.50 -0.60 -10.20
CA GLY A 152 -2.24 0.38 -11.00
C GLY A 152 -1.71 1.80 -10.92
N SER A 153 -2.24 2.63 -11.82
CA SER A 153 -1.91 4.06 -11.91
C SER A 153 -2.98 4.93 -11.24
N LEU A 154 -2.57 6.09 -10.74
CA LEU A 154 -3.42 7.08 -10.07
C LEU A 154 -3.61 8.31 -10.95
N THR A 155 -4.86 8.73 -11.15
CA THR A 155 -5.20 10.02 -11.77
C THR A 155 -5.99 10.90 -10.82
N LEU A 156 -5.48 12.09 -10.52
CA LEU A 156 -6.14 13.12 -9.71
C LEU A 156 -6.61 14.25 -10.64
N SER A 157 -7.93 14.38 -10.84
CA SER A 157 -8.51 15.37 -11.75
C SER A 157 -9.53 16.31 -11.11
N GLY A 158 -9.94 16.05 -9.87
CA GLY A 158 -10.86 16.91 -9.11
C GLY A 158 -10.19 17.73 -8.00
N SER A 159 -11.00 18.37 -7.15
CA SER A 159 -10.55 19.07 -5.95
C SER A 159 -10.25 18.08 -4.84
N VAL A 160 -9.01 17.63 -4.73
CA VAL A 160 -8.57 16.65 -3.72
C VAL A 160 -7.85 17.34 -2.57
N THR A 161 -8.33 17.18 -1.34
CA THR A 161 -7.75 17.85 -0.15
C THR A 161 -7.52 16.89 1.03
N GLY A 162 -6.57 17.26 1.89
CA GLY A 162 -6.33 16.59 3.17
C GLY A 162 -5.45 15.34 3.13
N LEU A 163 -4.96 14.94 1.95
CA LEU A 163 -3.98 13.85 1.83
C LEU A 163 -2.61 14.27 2.36
N GLN A 164 -1.92 13.36 3.06
CA GLN A 164 -0.53 13.54 3.50
C GLN A 164 0.45 12.85 2.55
N GLN A 165 0.32 11.53 2.41
CA GLN A 165 1.16 10.72 1.55
C GLN A 165 0.32 10.05 0.47
N VAL A 166 0.78 10.10 -0.78
CA VAL A 166 0.15 9.44 -1.91
C VAL A 166 1.18 8.61 -2.64
N CYS A 167 0.96 7.30 -2.71
CA CYS A 167 1.90 6.39 -3.34
C CYS A 167 1.23 5.45 -4.34
N ALA A 168 1.88 5.21 -5.48
CA ALA A 168 1.41 4.30 -6.51
C ALA A 168 2.51 3.35 -6.99
N THR A 169 2.13 2.12 -7.30
CA THR A 169 3.01 1.15 -7.98
C THR A 169 3.05 1.36 -9.51
N GLY A 170 2.06 2.05 -10.08
CA GLY A 170 2.09 2.58 -11.44
C GLY A 170 2.38 4.08 -11.46
N ASP A 171 1.93 4.74 -12.53
CA ASP A 171 2.13 6.16 -12.75
C ASP A 171 1.20 7.01 -11.86
N ILE A 172 1.62 8.23 -11.53
CA ILE A 172 0.78 9.25 -10.89
C ILE A 172 0.60 10.43 -11.84
N THR A 173 -0.64 10.76 -12.18
CA THR A 173 -0.99 11.95 -12.96
C THR A 173 -1.88 12.89 -12.15
N VAL A 174 -1.46 14.15 -12.02
CA VAL A 174 -2.17 15.19 -11.28
C VAL A 174 -2.58 16.30 -12.23
N ASN A 175 -3.86 16.38 -12.54
CA ASN A 175 -4.46 17.37 -13.44
C ASN A 175 -5.11 18.55 -12.72
N ALA A 176 -5.25 18.48 -11.39
CA ALA A 176 -5.92 19.49 -10.59
C ALA A 176 -4.99 20.08 -9.51
N ALA A 177 -5.48 21.08 -8.80
CA ALA A 177 -4.75 21.65 -7.69
C ALA A 177 -4.76 20.72 -6.48
N ILE A 178 -3.58 20.38 -5.96
CA ILE A 178 -3.44 19.51 -4.78
C ILE A 178 -2.38 20.05 -3.82
N SER A 179 -2.50 19.70 -2.54
CA SER A 179 -1.46 19.90 -1.53
C SER A 179 -1.25 18.59 -0.78
N VAL A 180 -0.04 18.03 -0.86
CA VAL A 180 0.34 16.77 -0.21
C VAL A 180 1.79 16.86 0.27
N ASP A 181 2.16 16.11 1.29
CA ASP A 181 3.54 16.11 1.78
C ASP A 181 4.45 15.31 0.86
N GLU A 182 4.01 14.10 0.46
CA GLU A 182 4.82 13.22 -0.40
C GLU A 182 4.00 12.55 -1.51
N LEU A 183 4.57 12.55 -2.72
CA LEU A 183 4.18 11.69 -3.83
C LEU A 183 5.24 10.62 -4.04
N CYS A 184 4.87 9.34 -4.07
CA CYS A 184 5.80 8.27 -4.42
C CYS A 184 5.29 7.34 -5.53
N SER A 185 6.10 7.04 -6.53
CA SER A 185 5.68 6.23 -7.69
C SER A 185 6.78 5.27 -8.12
N ASN A 186 6.42 4.01 -8.39
CA ASN A 186 7.32 3.08 -9.09
C ASN A 186 7.35 3.33 -10.60
N GLY A 187 6.44 4.15 -11.12
CA GLY A 187 6.39 4.63 -12.49
C GLY A 187 6.74 6.12 -12.58
N ASN A 188 6.07 6.82 -13.49
CA ASN A 188 6.25 8.24 -13.76
C ASN A 188 5.33 9.11 -12.88
N VAL A 189 5.76 10.33 -12.59
CA VAL A 189 4.93 11.36 -11.95
C VAL A 189 4.73 12.53 -12.90
N THR A 190 3.50 12.83 -13.27
CA THR A 190 3.14 13.94 -14.17
C THR A 190 2.23 14.93 -13.46
N LEU A 191 2.63 16.19 -13.39
CA LEU A 191 1.89 17.29 -12.78
C LEU A 191 1.47 18.29 -13.86
N ASN A 192 0.18 18.22 -14.24
CA ASN A 192 -0.47 19.13 -15.18
C ASN A 192 -1.25 20.26 -14.48
N GLY A 193 -1.67 20.05 -13.22
CA GLY A 193 -2.31 21.06 -12.38
C GLY A 193 -1.34 21.80 -11.46
N ALA A 194 -1.87 22.71 -10.63
CA ALA A 194 -1.08 23.41 -9.61
C ALA A 194 -0.84 22.52 -8.37
N ALA A 195 0.31 21.88 -8.26
CA ALA A 195 0.61 21.03 -7.11
C ALA A 195 1.55 21.71 -6.11
N LYS A 196 1.24 21.60 -4.82
CA LYS A 196 2.16 21.91 -3.72
C LYS A 196 2.59 20.59 -3.06
N VAL A 197 3.84 20.20 -3.24
CA VAL A 197 4.38 18.92 -2.74
C VAL A 197 5.70 19.12 -2.03
N ASN A 198 5.89 18.59 -0.83
CA ASN A 198 7.19 18.71 -0.16
C ASN A 198 8.23 17.79 -0.81
N LYS A 199 7.86 16.56 -1.16
CA LYS A 199 8.75 15.56 -1.76
C LYS A 199 8.09 14.73 -2.86
N ILE A 200 8.78 14.53 -3.98
CA ILE A 200 8.43 13.55 -5.01
C ILE A 200 9.52 12.49 -5.07
N SER A 201 9.13 11.21 -4.99
CA SER A 201 10.02 10.05 -5.14
C SER A 201 9.53 9.17 -6.29
N ALA A 202 10.18 9.20 -7.44
CA ALA A 202 9.76 8.46 -8.64
C ALA A 202 10.86 7.51 -9.13
N LYS A 203 10.53 6.25 -9.41
CA LYS A 203 11.47 5.38 -10.14
C LYS A 203 11.49 5.68 -11.64
N GLY A 204 10.39 6.20 -12.18
CA GLY A 204 10.32 6.72 -13.53
C GLY A 204 10.62 8.22 -13.59
N ASN A 205 10.17 8.83 -14.68
CA ASN A 205 10.37 10.24 -14.98
C ASN A 205 9.44 11.13 -14.15
N VAL A 206 9.86 12.37 -13.91
CA VAL A 206 9.02 13.40 -13.28
C VAL A 206 8.82 14.55 -14.26
N THR A 207 7.57 14.86 -14.58
CA THR A 207 7.21 15.94 -15.52
C THR A 207 6.28 16.96 -14.87
N LEU A 208 6.66 18.23 -14.88
CA LEU A 208 5.85 19.35 -14.43
C LEU A 208 5.43 20.17 -15.66
N ALA A 209 4.28 19.84 -16.25
CA ALA A 209 3.80 20.36 -17.53
C ALA A 209 2.68 21.41 -17.41
N GLY A 210 2.10 21.61 -16.24
CA GLY A 210 1.03 22.59 -16.03
C GLY A 210 1.44 24.03 -16.28
N GLY A 211 0.59 24.82 -16.92
CA GLY A 211 0.74 26.29 -16.99
C GLY A 211 0.57 27.00 -15.64
N SER A 212 0.03 26.28 -14.64
CA SER A 212 -0.16 26.78 -13.27
C SER A 212 1.08 26.56 -12.40
N ALA A 213 1.28 27.43 -11.40
CA ALA A 213 2.44 27.38 -10.51
C ALA A 213 2.42 26.14 -9.59
N SER A 214 3.19 25.12 -9.96
CA SER A 214 3.51 24.00 -9.06
C SER A 214 4.74 24.35 -8.22
N THR A 215 4.68 24.10 -6.91
CA THR A 215 5.79 24.33 -5.97
C THR A 215 6.17 23.03 -5.29
N ILE A 216 7.37 22.54 -5.61
CA ILE A 216 7.91 21.29 -5.09
C ILE A 216 9.13 21.57 -4.22
N GLY A 217 9.22 20.93 -3.05
CA GLY A 217 10.41 21.00 -2.20
C GLY A 217 11.58 20.23 -2.83
N THR A 218 11.48 18.90 -2.85
CA THR A 218 12.53 18.01 -3.39
C THR A 218 11.95 17.04 -4.42
N ILE A 219 12.65 16.85 -5.53
CA ILE A 219 12.35 15.82 -6.54
C ILE A 219 13.50 14.80 -6.52
N GLN A 220 13.18 13.54 -6.27
CA GLN A 220 14.09 12.41 -6.39
C GLN A 220 13.57 11.48 -7.48
N SER A 221 14.37 11.24 -8.52
CA SER A 221 13.98 10.43 -9.67
C SER A 221 15.11 9.51 -10.14
N ASN A 222 14.80 8.25 -10.44
CA ASN A 222 15.75 7.38 -11.16
C ASN A 222 15.70 7.61 -12.69
N GLY A 223 14.75 8.41 -13.17
CA GLY A 223 14.58 8.78 -14.57
C GLY A 223 14.90 10.25 -14.83
N ASP A 224 14.35 10.77 -15.93
CA ASP A 224 14.47 12.16 -16.35
C ASP A 224 13.52 13.06 -15.56
N VAL A 225 13.92 14.32 -15.38
CA VAL A 225 13.09 15.35 -14.74
C VAL A 225 12.87 16.51 -15.71
N THR A 226 11.62 16.84 -16.01
CA THR A 226 11.26 17.91 -16.94
C THR A 226 10.36 18.95 -16.27
N LEU A 227 10.78 20.21 -16.28
CA LEU A 227 10.02 21.38 -15.86
C LEU A 227 9.72 22.24 -17.09
N ASN A 228 8.56 22.05 -17.70
CA ASN A 228 8.08 22.82 -18.86
C ASN A 228 6.89 23.73 -18.53
N GLY A 229 6.31 23.62 -17.33
CA GLY A 229 5.27 24.51 -16.84
C GLY A 229 5.78 25.94 -16.63
N GLY A 230 5.03 26.94 -17.13
CA GLY A 230 5.46 28.34 -17.21
C GLY A 230 5.93 28.97 -15.89
N SER A 231 5.47 28.46 -14.74
CA SER A 231 5.88 28.91 -13.40
C SER A 231 6.17 27.75 -12.44
N ALA A 232 6.60 26.59 -12.97
CA ALA A 232 6.96 25.43 -12.17
C ALA A 232 8.20 25.73 -11.30
N SER A 233 8.18 25.35 -10.02
CA SER A 233 9.24 25.63 -9.06
C SER A 233 9.62 24.37 -8.30
N ALA A 234 10.92 24.06 -8.24
CA ALA A 234 11.49 23.02 -7.39
C ALA A 234 12.56 23.61 -6.46
N GLY A 235 12.68 23.12 -5.23
CA GLY A 235 13.81 23.45 -4.35
C GLY A 235 15.07 22.72 -4.82
N SER A 236 15.08 21.39 -4.67
CA SER A 236 16.20 20.52 -5.05
C SER A 236 15.75 19.40 -6.00
N ILE A 237 16.53 19.10 -7.02
CA ILE A 237 16.32 18.00 -7.96
C ILE A 237 17.51 17.04 -7.89
N GLN A 238 17.23 15.78 -7.63
CA GLN A 238 18.19 14.67 -7.64
C GLN A 238 17.70 13.64 -8.65
N ALA A 239 18.39 13.52 -9.79
CA ALA A 239 17.95 12.68 -10.90
C ALA A 239 19.09 11.80 -11.44
N SER A 240 18.84 10.51 -11.65
CA SER A 240 19.80 9.69 -12.43
C SER A 240 19.74 10.04 -13.93
N GLY A 241 18.56 10.47 -14.42
CA GLY A 241 18.35 10.89 -15.81
C GLY A 241 18.60 12.37 -16.07
N LYS A 242 18.38 12.80 -17.32
CA LYS A 242 18.54 14.18 -17.80
C LYS A 242 17.55 15.09 -17.07
N VAL A 243 17.99 16.31 -16.73
CA VAL A 243 17.12 17.36 -16.19
C VAL A 243 16.90 18.45 -17.23
N THR A 244 15.63 18.74 -17.56
CA THR A 244 15.25 19.78 -18.52
C THR A 244 14.39 20.84 -17.86
N VAL A 245 14.78 22.12 -17.93
CA VAL A 245 14.04 23.26 -17.38
C VAL A 245 13.79 24.27 -18.50
N SER A 246 12.58 24.30 -19.04
CA SER A 246 12.22 25.05 -20.26
C SER A 246 10.96 25.91 -20.13
N GLY A 247 10.19 25.79 -19.05
CA GLY A 247 9.02 26.65 -18.83
C GLY A 247 9.44 28.11 -18.63
N GLY A 248 8.66 29.06 -19.16
CA GLY A 248 9.01 30.49 -19.23
C GLY A 248 9.75 31.02 -18.00
N ALA A 249 9.15 30.97 -16.82
CA ALA A 249 9.73 31.32 -15.53
C ALA A 249 9.93 30.10 -14.60
N ALA A 250 10.12 28.90 -15.16
CA ALA A 250 10.33 27.69 -14.37
C ALA A 250 11.66 27.74 -13.62
N ARG A 251 11.70 27.34 -12.34
CA ARG A 251 12.91 27.44 -11.51
C ARG A 251 13.20 26.16 -10.74
N ALA A 252 14.49 25.91 -10.51
CA ALA A 252 15.01 24.94 -9.57
C ALA A 252 16.23 25.54 -8.87
N ASN A 253 16.28 25.53 -7.53
CA ASN A 253 17.41 26.15 -6.82
C ASN A 253 18.67 25.29 -6.96
N GLU A 254 18.53 23.97 -6.83
CA GLU A 254 19.63 23.02 -6.89
C GLU A 254 19.29 21.85 -7.80
N ILE A 255 20.23 21.48 -8.69
CA ILE A 255 20.12 20.30 -9.55
C ILE A 255 21.38 19.46 -9.40
N TYR A 256 21.20 18.19 -9.06
CA TYR A 256 22.22 17.15 -9.05
C TYR A 256 21.77 16.02 -9.97
N THR A 257 22.53 15.76 -11.04
CA THR A 257 22.22 14.68 -11.98
C THR A 257 23.42 13.84 -12.38
N GLU A 258 23.17 12.53 -12.54
CA GLU A 258 24.14 11.59 -13.11
C GLU A 258 24.21 11.66 -14.65
N SER A 259 23.36 12.50 -15.26
CA SER A 259 23.28 12.74 -16.69
C SER A 259 23.52 14.22 -17.00
N SER A 260 22.80 14.79 -17.97
CA SER A 260 22.95 16.17 -18.45
C SER A 260 21.87 17.11 -17.94
N ILE A 261 22.16 18.41 -17.99
CA ILE A 261 21.21 19.48 -17.66
C ILE A 261 20.96 20.33 -18.91
N ASP A 262 19.70 20.64 -19.18
CA ASP A 262 19.27 21.51 -20.27
C ASP A 262 18.28 22.55 -19.76
N TRP A 263 18.74 23.80 -19.67
CA TRP A 263 18.01 24.90 -19.09
C TRP A 263 17.87 26.04 -20.09
N THR A 264 16.63 26.35 -20.42
CA THR A 264 16.21 27.44 -21.30
C THR A 264 15.18 28.37 -20.66
N SER A 265 14.81 28.10 -19.40
CA SER A 265 13.96 28.99 -18.61
C SER A 265 14.62 30.35 -18.35
N SER A 266 13.79 31.38 -18.24
CA SER A 266 14.18 32.76 -17.92
C SER A 266 14.73 32.89 -16.48
N ALA A 267 14.37 31.98 -15.57
CA ALA A 267 14.79 32.01 -14.17
C ALA A 267 16.23 31.50 -13.97
N THR A 268 16.73 31.63 -12.74
CA THR A 268 18.09 31.21 -12.35
C THR A 268 18.08 30.07 -11.33
N ALA A 269 19.20 29.36 -11.25
CA ALA A 269 19.50 28.38 -10.22
C ALA A 269 20.61 28.89 -9.28
N THR A 270 20.75 28.26 -8.11
CA THR A 270 21.91 28.45 -7.22
C THR A 270 23.04 27.50 -7.60
N THR A 271 22.73 26.21 -7.78
CA THR A 271 23.73 25.16 -8.02
C THR A 271 23.27 24.18 -9.10
N LEU A 272 24.14 23.88 -10.05
CA LEU A 272 23.96 22.87 -11.10
C LEU A 272 25.17 21.93 -11.10
N ALA A 273 24.95 20.64 -10.84
CA ALA A 273 25.97 19.60 -10.86
C ALA A 273 25.53 18.44 -11.76
N ALA A 274 26.37 18.08 -12.74
CA ALA A 274 26.08 17.07 -13.74
C ALA A 274 27.30 16.19 -14.06
N ASN A 275 27.10 14.88 -14.22
CA ASN A 275 28.14 14.02 -14.82
C ASN A 275 28.19 14.15 -16.35
N GLY A 276 27.12 14.64 -16.97
CA GLY A 276 27.05 14.93 -18.39
C GLY A 276 27.40 16.38 -18.72
N SER A 277 26.86 16.86 -19.83
CA SER A 277 26.97 18.26 -20.26
C SER A 277 25.90 19.14 -19.61
N VAL A 278 26.19 20.44 -19.49
CA VAL A 278 25.24 21.45 -18.98
C VAL A 278 25.00 22.51 -20.05
N ASN A 279 23.76 22.65 -20.51
CA ASN A 279 23.30 23.80 -21.30
C ASN A 279 22.50 24.72 -20.40
N TYR A 280 22.98 25.93 -20.08
CA TYR A 280 22.38 26.84 -19.12
C TYR A 280 22.15 28.24 -19.69
N ARG A 281 20.90 28.54 -20.05
CA ARG A 281 20.53 29.77 -20.78
C ARG A 281 19.46 30.60 -20.05
N PRO A 282 19.74 31.12 -18.83
CA PRO A 282 18.82 32.02 -18.13
C PRO A 282 18.67 33.38 -18.83
N SER A 283 17.59 34.11 -18.55
CA SER A 283 17.42 35.50 -18.95
C SER A 283 17.86 36.43 -17.80
N GLY A 284 19.11 36.87 -17.80
CA GLY A 284 19.59 37.82 -16.80
C GLY A 284 21.09 38.10 -16.85
N THR A 285 21.49 39.27 -16.37
CA THR A 285 22.88 39.68 -16.16
C THR A 285 23.25 39.51 -14.69
N GLY A 286 24.51 39.22 -14.36
CA GLY A 286 24.95 39.08 -12.97
C GLY A 286 24.42 37.82 -12.26
N VAL A 287 24.20 36.74 -13.01
CA VAL A 287 23.72 35.46 -12.48
C VAL A 287 24.82 34.82 -11.64
N ALA A 288 24.51 34.43 -10.40
CA ALA A 288 25.48 33.88 -9.43
C ALA A 288 25.50 32.34 -9.36
N THR A 289 24.96 31.64 -10.36
CA THR A 289 24.86 30.17 -10.38
C THR A 289 26.23 29.50 -10.39
N ALA A 290 26.42 28.49 -9.55
CA ALA A 290 27.58 27.61 -9.56
C ALA A 290 27.30 26.38 -10.45
N ILE A 291 28.10 26.18 -11.50
CA ILE A 291 27.98 25.06 -12.44
C ILE A 291 29.19 24.15 -12.28
N THR A 292 28.94 22.85 -12.12
CA THR A 292 29.95 21.79 -12.14
C THR A 292 29.51 20.70 -13.12
N ALA A 293 30.32 20.43 -14.13
CA ALA A 293 30.00 19.45 -15.16
C ALA A 293 31.25 18.62 -15.52
N ILE A 294 31.16 17.30 -15.51
CA ILE A 294 32.24 16.48 -16.09
C ILE A 294 32.31 16.69 -17.62
N GLY A 295 31.14 16.87 -18.26
CA GLY A 295 31.04 17.16 -19.69
C GLY A 295 31.23 18.64 -20.06
N ASN A 296 30.78 18.98 -21.26
CA ASN A 296 30.84 20.33 -21.81
C ASN A 296 29.83 21.26 -21.14
N VAL A 297 30.13 22.56 -21.09
CA VAL A 297 29.20 23.57 -20.59
C VAL A 297 28.90 24.58 -21.70
N THR A 298 27.63 24.77 -22.03
CA THR A 298 27.17 25.87 -22.90
C THR A 298 26.32 26.80 -22.07
N LEU A 299 26.61 28.10 -22.01
CA LEU A 299 25.87 29.01 -21.15
C LEU A 299 25.72 30.45 -21.69
N THR A 300 24.72 31.16 -21.19
CA THR A 300 24.61 32.62 -21.37
C THR A 300 25.29 33.37 -20.22
N SER A 301 24.95 33.04 -18.97
CA SER A 301 25.41 33.76 -17.77
C SER A 301 25.54 32.81 -16.57
N ALA A 302 26.61 32.93 -15.77
CA ALA A 302 26.83 32.17 -14.53
C ALA A 302 27.79 32.88 -13.57
N GLY A 303 27.86 32.37 -12.34
CA GLY A 303 28.79 32.83 -11.31
C GLY A 303 30.13 32.14 -11.45
N THR A 304 30.14 30.86 -11.09
CA THR A 304 31.33 29.99 -11.14
C THR A 304 31.06 28.80 -12.05
N VAL A 305 32.03 28.42 -12.87
CA VAL A 305 31.93 27.26 -13.77
C VAL A 305 33.15 26.36 -13.61
N ARG A 306 32.90 25.08 -13.34
CA ARG A 306 33.89 24.00 -13.39
C ARG A 306 33.49 22.99 -14.46
N SER A 307 34.30 22.81 -15.49
CA SER A 307 34.03 21.89 -16.59
C SER A 307 35.19 20.94 -16.85
N GLY A 308 34.91 19.64 -16.93
CA GLY A 308 35.85 18.64 -17.42
C GLY A 308 35.96 18.63 -18.96
N GLY A 309 35.06 19.33 -19.65
CA GLY A 309 35.04 19.50 -21.10
C GLY A 309 35.32 20.93 -21.54
N SER A 310 34.79 21.28 -22.72
CA SER A 310 34.85 22.63 -23.28
C SER A 310 33.70 23.51 -22.78
N THR A 311 33.98 24.80 -22.64
CA THR A 311 33.01 25.82 -22.24
C THR A 311 32.69 26.75 -23.40
N THR A 312 31.41 26.89 -23.73
CA THR A 312 30.92 27.74 -24.83
C THR A 312 30.00 28.83 -24.28
N LEU A 313 30.32 30.09 -24.54
CA LEU A 313 29.47 31.24 -24.18
C LEU A 313 28.62 31.67 -25.38
N VAL A 314 27.30 31.72 -25.19
CA VAL A 314 26.31 32.10 -26.22
C VAL A 314 25.49 33.35 -25.85
N GLY A 315 25.89 34.06 -24.80
CA GLY A 315 25.17 35.23 -24.26
C GLY A 315 25.32 36.53 -25.06
N TYR A 316 24.51 37.51 -24.70
CA TYR A 316 24.51 38.90 -25.20
C TYR A 316 24.85 39.89 -24.07
N TRP A 317 24.85 41.20 -24.36
CA TRP A 317 25.31 42.30 -23.50
C TRP A 317 25.12 42.11 -21.97
N GLY A 318 26.22 42.20 -21.20
CA GLY A 318 26.20 42.07 -19.73
C GLY A 318 26.14 40.63 -19.18
N GLN A 319 26.15 39.61 -20.05
CA GLN A 319 26.16 38.20 -19.67
C GLN A 319 27.56 37.60 -19.77
N GLY A 320 27.84 36.58 -18.95
CA GLY A 320 29.15 35.92 -18.89
C GLY A 320 29.36 35.17 -17.58
N ILE A 321 30.62 34.87 -17.27
CA ILE A 321 31.03 34.22 -16.02
C ILE A 321 31.57 35.30 -15.08
N SER A 322 30.75 35.69 -14.11
CA SER A 322 31.02 36.85 -13.24
C SER A 322 32.10 36.62 -12.19
N SER A 323 32.40 35.36 -11.84
CA SER A 323 33.40 35.01 -10.82
C SER A 323 34.60 34.25 -11.40
N ARG A 324 34.45 32.96 -11.68
CA ARG A 324 35.59 32.09 -12.03
C ARG A 324 35.21 30.96 -12.99
N LEU A 325 36.07 30.73 -13.99
CA LEU A 325 36.01 29.57 -14.87
C LEU A 325 37.23 28.67 -14.65
N ASP A 326 37.02 27.41 -14.28
CA ASP A 326 38.04 26.36 -14.35
C ASP A 326 37.57 25.31 -15.36
N GLY A 327 38.20 25.22 -16.53
CA GLY A 327 37.79 24.32 -17.62
C GLY A 327 38.96 23.50 -18.15
N ALA A 328 38.79 22.20 -18.38
CA ALA A 328 39.86 21.37 -18.96
C ALA A 328 39.99 21.53 -20.49
N GLY A 329 38.90 21.92 -21.17
CA GLY A 329 38.83 22.02 -22.63
C GLY A 329 39.01 23.43 -23.20
N LEU A 330 38.41 23.63 -24.38
CA LEU A 330 38.38 24.89 -25.12
C LEU A 330 37.40 25.88 -24.46
N LEU A 331 37.76 27.15 -24.41
CA LEU A 331 36.80 28.25 -24.22
C LEU A 331 36.44 28.84 -25.58
N SER A 332 35.17 28.83 -25.95
CA SER A 332 34.68 29.41 -27.20
C SER A 332 33.45 30.29 -26.99
N GLY A 333 33.09 31.09 -27.97
CA GLY A 333 31.84 31.86 -27.93
C GLY A 333 31.53 32.59 -29.23
N THR A 334 30.25 32.89 -29.43
CA THR A 334 29.72 33.39 -30.72
C THR A 334 29.51 34.90 -30.77
N SER A 335 29.60 35.60 -29.65
CA SER A 335 29.19 37.01 -29.51
C SER A 335 30.09 37.78 -28.53
N TRP A 336 31.40 37.62 -28.69
CA TRP A 336 32.40 38.36 -27.93
C TRP A 336 32.49 39.82 -28.40
N GLY A 337 31.79 40.73 -27.73
CA GLY A 337 32.09 42.16 -27.87
C GLY A 337 31.19 42.93 -28.81
N ALA A 338 30.02 43.33 -28.31
CA ALA A 338 29.46 44.60 -28.72
C ALA A 338 29.95 45.74 -27.80
N ASN A 339 29.86 45.69 -26.46
CA ASN A 339 30.16 46.88 -25.64
C ASN A 339 30.45 46.60 -24.14
N GLY A 340 31.74 46.56 -23.73
CA GLY A 340 32.19 47.20 -22.47
C GLY A 340 32.10 46.51 -21.09
N GLY A 341 32.28 45.19 -20.94
CA GLY A 341 32.40 44.54 -19.61
C GLY A 341 33.24 43.26 -19.62
N ALA A 342 33.79 42.84 -18.48
CA ALA A 342 34.51 41.56 -18.35
C ALA A 342 33.54 40.38 -18.52
N VAL A 343 33.69 39.60 -19.60
CA VAL A 343 32.82 38.46 -19.95
C VAL A 343 33.19 37.21 -19.15
N VAL A 344 34.46 37.07 -18.78
CA VAL A 344 34.93 36.06 -17.82
C VAL A 344 35.89 36.75 -16.86
N ALA A 345 35.54 36.80 -15.58
CA ALA A 345 36.24 37.62 -14.59
C ALA A 345 37.61 37.08 -14.15
N ALA A 346 37.74 35.75 -14.05
CA ALA A 346 38.99 35.05 -13.71
C ALA A 346 38.91 33.57 -14.13
N GLY A 347 40.04 32.87 -14.23
CA GLY A 347 40.01 31.42 -14.45
C GLY A 347 41.26 30.78 -15.05
N THR A 348 41.19 29.46 -15.25
CA THR A 348 42.18 28.67 -15.99
C THR A 348 41.46 27.74 -17.00
N VAL A 349 41.99 27.67 -18.22
CA VAL A 349 41.50 26.76 -19.27
C VAL A 349 42.62 25.85 -19.78
N GLY A 350 42.30 24.60 -20.08
CA GLY A 350 43.27 23.54 -20.41
C GLY A 350 43.69 23.42 -21.87
N SER A 351 43.00 24.10 -22.79
CA SER A 351 43.30 24.05 -24.23
C SER A 351 43.54 25.44 -24.82
N ALA A 352 42.54 26.08 -25.43
CA ALA A 352 42.66 27.39 -26.09
C ALA A 352 41.44 28.28 -25.78
N VAL A 353 41.50 29.54 -26.23
CA VAL A 353 40.38 30.50 -26.18
C VAL A 353 40.11 31.02 -27.60
N THR A 354 38.87 30.96 -28.08
CA THR A 354 38.53 31.29 -29.48
C THR A 354 37.24 32.14 -29.60
N PRO A 355 37.32 33.39 -30.12
CA PRO A 355 38.47 34.31 -30.21
C PRO A 355 38.82 34.92 -28.83
N PHE A 356 39.96 35.60 -28.71
CA PHE A 356 40.54 36.11 -27.45
C PHE A 356 40.29 37.63 -27.27
N PRO A 357 39.11 38.09 -26.78
CA PRO A 357 38.88 39.50 -26.50
C PRO A 357 39.57 39.93 -25.18
N ALA A 358 39.93 41.20 -25.05
CA ALA A 358 40.50 41.77 -23.81
C ALA A 358 39.58 41.64 -22.59
N THR A 359 38.30 41.34 -22.80
CA THR A 359 37.27 41.17 -21.77
C THR A 359 37.27 39.79 -21.11
N VAL A 360 38.11 38.84 -21.55
CA VAL A 360 38.25 37.50 -20.99
C VAL A 360 39.55 37.40 -20.18
N LYS A 361 39.43 37.19 -18.86
CA LYS A 361 40.57 37.10 -17.94
C LYS A 361 40.84 35.65 -17.50
N VAL A 362 41.32 34.81 -18.42
CA VAL A 362 41.70 33.42 -18.11
C VAL A 362 43.16 33.13 -18.42
N LYS A 363 43.77 32.23 -17.66
CA LYS A 363 45.10 31.66 -17.95
C LYS A 363 44.93 30.41 -18.79
N VAL A 364 45.64 30.31 -19.91
CA VAL A 364 45.69 29.08 -20.70
C VAL A 364 46.84 28.23 -20.18
N LEU A 365 46.54 27.05 -19.66
CA LEU A 365 47.53 26.09 -19.16
C LEU A 365 47.29 24.75 -19.87
N ALA A 366 48.08 24.45 -20.89
CA ALA A 366 47.93 23.22 -21.67
C ALA A 366 47.88 21.98 -20.78
N GLY A 367 46.83 21.17 -20.93
CA GLY A 367 46.63 19.95 -20.14
C GLY A 367 46.12 20.18 -18.71
N TYR A 368 45.66 21.39 -18.36
CA TYR A 368 44.99 21.64 -17.08
C TYR A 368 43.78 20.72 -16.91
N ASN A 369 43.75 19.98 -15.81
CA ASN A 369 42.63 19.13 -15.45
C ASN A 369 41.88 19.72 -14.25
N VAL A 370 40.55 19.67 -14.30
CA VAL A 370 39.68 20.18 -13.24
C VAL A 370 39.22 18.98 -12.41
N ALA A 371 39.57 18.96 -11.13
CA ALA A 371 39.08 17.93 -10.21
C ALA A 371 37.58 18.14 -9.98
N ILE A 372 36.75 17.23 -10.51
CA ILE A 372 35.30 17.22 -10.36
C ILE A 372 34.91 15.88 -9.74
N THR A 373 34.26 15.94 -8.58
CA THR A 373 33.65 14.76 -7.96
C THR A 373 32.38 14.40 -8.74
N PRO A 374 32.27 13.16 -9.27
CA PRO A 374 31.03 12.71 -9.89
C PRO A 374 29.85 12.82 -8.95
N VAL A 375 28.72 13.29 -9.48
CA VAL A 375 27.44 13.24 -8.81
C VAL A 375 27.01 11.78 -8.72
N THR A 376 26.51 11.39 -7.55
CA THR A 376 25.82 10.12 -7.33
C THR A 376 24.54 10.43 -6.59
N VAL A 377 23.40 9.99 -7.12
CA VAL A 377 22.10 10.19 -6.48
C VAL A 377 21.65 8.91 -5.80
N ALA A 378 20.94 9.04 -4.68
CA ALA A 378 20.36 7.87 -4.02
C ALA A 378 19.23 7.31 -4.89
N ALA A 379 19.28 6.01 -5.20
CA ALA A 379 18.23 5.35 -5.95
C ALA A 379 16.92 5.31 -5.15
N VAL A 380 15.81 5.65 -5.80
CA VAL A 380 14.46 5.51 -5.26
C VAL A 380 14.10 4.02 -5.17
N ALA A 381 13.76 3.57 -3.97
CA ALA A 381 13.31 2.20 -3.70
C ALA A 381 11.91 1.93 -4.25
N SER A 382 11.59 0.67 -4.55
CA SER A 382 10.22 0.27 -4.89
C SER A 382 9.29 0.45 -3.70
N PHE A 383 8.15 1.09 -3.93
CA PHE A 383 7.01 1.09 -3.04
C PHE A 383 6.17 -0.17 -3.29
N GLU A 384 6.02 -1.01 -2.27
CA GLU A 384 5.19 -2.21 -2.30
C GLU A 384 4.45 -2.36 -0.97
N ARG A 385 3.26 -2.96 -1.00
CA ARG A 385 2.49 -3.31 0.20
C ARG A 385 1.83 -4.68 0.00
N PRO A 386 1.63 -5.45 1.10
CA PRO A 386 0.98 -6.75 1.00
C PRO A 386 -0.47 -6.60 0.54
N ARG A 387 -0.88 -7.47 -0.38
CA ARG A 387 -2.28 -7.63 -0.78
C ARG A 387 -3.00 -8.51 0.23
N ILE A 388 -4.16 -8.05 0.67
CA ILE A 388 -5.12 -8.79 1.49
C ILE A 388 -6.21 -9.36 0.59
N THR A 389 -6.62 -10.61 0.86
CA THR A 389 -7.76 -11.26 0.21
C THR A 389 -9.05 -10.84 0.90
N VAL A 390 -10.02 -10.39 0.11
CA VAL A 390 -11.42 -10.19 0.47
C VAL A 390 -12.20 -11.40 0.00
N ASP A 391 -12.89 -12.09 0.91
CA ASP A 391 -13.73 -13.24 0.58
C ASP A 391 -14.96 -13.33 1.50
N ALA A 392 -16.14 -13.00 0.95
CA ALA A 392 -17.40 -13.14 1.64
C ALA A 392 -17.75 -14.60 1.97
N TYR A 393 -17.33 -15.58 1.16
CA TYR A 393 -17.64 -16.99 1.42
C TYR A 393 -16.95 -17.49 2.69
N ALA A 394 -15.70 -17.09 2.92
CA ALA A 394 -14.94 -17.40 4.12
C ALA A 394 -15.62 -16.92 5.43
N LEU A 395 -16.46 -15.90 5.35
CA LEU A 395 -17.12 -15.29 6.50
C LEU A 395 -18.57 -15.74 6.70
N LYS A 396 -19.11 -16.63 5.86
CA LYS A 396 -20.51 -17.09 5.97
C LYS A 396 -20.83 -17.67 7.34
N SER A 397 -19.91 -18.45 7.94
CA SER A 397 -20.11 -19.07 9.25
C SER A 397 -20.10 -18.10 10.42
N GLN A 398 -19.64 -16.87 10.22
CA GLN A 398 -19.66 -15.80 11.23
C GLN A 398 -20.91 -14.92 11.13
N ALA A 399 -21.77 -15.16 10.14
CA ALA A 399 -22.98 -14.38 9.94
C ALA A 399 -24.10 -14.80 10.91
N ASN A 400 -24.84 -13.83 11.42
CA ASN A 400 -26.03 -14.08 12.22
C ASN A 400 -27.23 -14.46 11.35
N PHE A 401 -27.31 -13.87 10.16
CA PHE A 401 -28.34 -14.18 9.17
C PHE A 401 -27.69 -14.34 7.79
N ALA A 402 -27.78 -15.54 7.22
CA ALA A 402 -27.26 -15.86 5.90
C ALA A 402 -28.42 -16.11 4.91
N PHE A 403 -28.62 -15.19 3.96
CA PHE A 403 -29.70 -15.20 3.00
C PHE A 403 -29.32 -15.94 1.71
N SER A 404 -30.15 -16.89 1.27
CA SER A 404 -29.85 -17.81 0.16
C SER A 404 -30.85 -17.80 -1.00
N GLY A 405 -31.96 -17.07 -0.88
CA GLY A 405 -32.91 -16.81 -1.98
C GLY A 405 -34.33 -16.67 -1.47
N VAL A 406 -35.30 -17.02 -2.31
CA VAL A 406 -36.72 -17.04 -1.96
C VAL A 406 -37.33 -18.42 -2.16
N ASP A 407 -38.44 -18.70 -1.49
CA ASP A 407 -39.28 -19.86 -1.78
C ASP A 407 -40.17 -19.65 -3.03
N ALA A 408 -41.00 -20.64 -3.36
CA ALA A 408 -41.92 -20.58 -4.49
C ALA A 408 -42.98 -19.46 -4.37
N SER A 409 -43.25 -18.97 -3.16
CA SER A 409 -44.18 -17.88 -2.88
C SER A 409 -43.49 -16.50 -2.84
N GLY A 410 -42.17 -16.45 -3.06
CA GLY A 410 -41.37 -15.22 -3.00
C GLY A 410 -40.93 -14.81 -1.59
N ASN A 411 -41.09 -15.65 -0.58
CA ASN A 411 -40.64 -15.35 0.78
C ASN A 411 -39.12 -15.54 0.89
N PRO A 412 -38.36 -14.54 1.40
CA PRO A 412 -36.94 -14.71 1.65
C PRO A 412 -36.62 -15.89 2.58
N ARG A 413 -35.58 -16.63 2.24
CA ARG A 413 -35.04 -17.75 3.01
C ARG A 413 -33.67 -17.39 3.60
N LEU A 414 -33.48 -17.73 4.87
CA LEU A 414 -32.21 -17.51 5.56
C LEU A 414 -31.87 -18.63 6.54
N GLU A 415 -30.59 -18.74 6.87
CA GLU A 415 -30.08 -19.48 8.02
C GLU A 415 -29.76 -18.47 9.14
N ALA A 416 -30.29 -18.70 10.34
CA ALA A 416 -29.96 -17.91 11.52
C ALA A 416 -28.99 -18.66 12.41
N SER A 417 -28.01 -17.96 12.97
CA SER A 417 -27.08 -18.52 13.97
C SER A 417 -26.64 -17.49 15.00
N GLY A 418 -26.55 -17.90 16.26
CA GLY A 418 -26.01 -17.07 17.33
C GLY A 418 -26.85 -15.81 17.59
N VAL A 419 -28.17 -15.94 17.63
CA VAL A 419 -29.10 -14.84 17.97
C VAL A 419 -29.84 -15.21 19.25
N ASN A 420 -29.76 -14.36 20.27
CA ASN A 420 -30.39 -14.66 21.54
C ASN A 420 -31.92 -14.70 21.41
N GLY A 421 -32.55 -15.76 21.93
CA GLY A 421 -33.99 -15.99 21.78
C GLY A 421 -34.42 -16.59 20.44
N LEU A 422 -33.48 -17.02 19.59
CA LEU A 422 -33.76 -17.73 18.34
C LEU A 422 -32.85 -18.96 18.23
N GLU A 423 -33.42 -20.12 17.93
CA GLU A 423 -32.63 -21.33 17.69
C GLU A 423 -31.90 -21.25 16.34
N ASP A 424 -30.68 -21.77 16.29
CA ASP A 424 -29.94 -21.88 15.03
C ASP A 424 -30.69 -22.79 14.04
N GLY A 425 -30.79 -22.36 12.78
CA GLY A 425 -31.48 -23.14 11.75
C GLY A 425 -32.04 -22.30 10.59
N SER A 426 -32.87 -22.94 9.75
CA SER A 426 -33.46 -22.30 8.57
C SER A 426 -34.81 -21.63 8.88
N TYR A 427 -35.00 -20.43 8.33
CA TYR A 427 -36.19 -19.61 8.53
C TYR A 427 -36.65 -18.94 7.23
N TYR A 428 -37.92 -18.55 7.23
CA TYR A 428 -38.53 -17.68 6.23
C TYR A 428 -38.80 -16.29 6.79
N VAL A 429 -38.78 -15.27 5.94
CA VAL A 429 -39.25 -13.92 6.25
C VAL A 429 -40.62 -13.72 5.62
N ALA A 430 -41.67 -13.54 6.42
CA ALA A 430 -43.04 -13.43 5.94
C ALA A 430 -43.90 -12.49 6.81
N ALA A 431 -45.17 -12.32 6.47
CA ALA A 431 -46.12 -11.53 7.26
C ALA A 431 -46.66 -12.31 8.46
N ASN A 432 -47.07 -11.64 9.53
CA ASN A 432 -47.85 -12.23 10.61
C ASN A 432 -49.35 -12.30 10.22
N ALA A 433 -50.17 -12.94 11.05
CA ALA A 433 -51.61 -13.10 10.79
C ALA A 433 -52.37 -11.76 10.67
N SER A 434 -51.85 -10.69 11.28
CA SER A 434 -52.42 -9.34 11.21
C SER A 434 -51.92 -8.53 10.01
N GLY A 435 -51.13 -9.13 9.11
CA GLY A 435 -50.58 -8.49 7.91
C GLY A 435 -49.29 -7.70 8.14
N GLY A 436 -48.79 -7.60 9.37
CA GLY A 436 -47.49 -7.00 9.67
C GLY A 436 -46.36 -7.81 9.04
N ARG A 437 -45.46 -7.18 8.30
CA ARG A 437 -44.41 -7.85 7.50
C ARG A 437 -43.11 -8.04 8.28
N ASN A 438 -42.22 -8.83 7.69
CA ASN A 438 -40.82 -9.01 8.10
C ASN A 438 -40.58 -9.83 9.37
N TYR A 439 -41.41 -10.84 9.61
CA TYR A 439 -41.25 -11.78 10.73
C TYR A 439 -40.52 -13.04 10.29
N LEU A 440 -39.63 -13.54 11.16
CA LEU A 440 -39.03 -14.86 11.07
C LEU A 440 -40.02 -15.93 11.50
N CYS A 441 -40.08 -17.02 10.74
CA CYS A 441 -40.85 -18.20 11.08
C CYS A 441 -40.27 -19.47 10.46
N LYS A 442 -40.51 -20.62 11.11
CA LYS A 442 -40.06 -21.94 10.61
C LYS A 442 -40.94 -22.46 9.46
N ALA A 443 -42.17 -21.97 9.35
CA ALA A 443 -43.13 -22.39 8.32
C ALA A 443 -44.04 -21.21 7.90
N VAL A 444 -44.47 -21.25 6.63
CA VAL A 444 -45.32 -20.25 5.98
C VAL A 444 -46.49 -20.92 5.27
N THR A 445 -47.61 -20.20 5.19
CA THR A 445 -48.77 -20.51 4.34
C THR A 445 -48.95 -19.34 3.38
N GLY A 446 -48.58 -19.54 2.10
CA GLY A 446 -48.47 -18.43 1.14
C GLY A 446 -47.39 -17.44 1.60
N THR A 447 -47.76 -16.19 1.87
CA THR A 447 -46.85 -15.12 2.33
C THR A 447 -46.98 -14.82 3.83
N THR A 448 -47.62 -15.71 4.60
CA THR A 448 -47.92 -15.49 6.03
C THR A 448 -47.27 -16.58 6.88
N CYS A 449 -46.59 -16.19 7.94
CA CYS A 449 -46.04 -17.08 8.96
C CYS A 449 -47.14 -17.87 9.65
N VAL A 450 -46.93 -19.18 9.80
CA VAL A 450 -47.77 -20.04 10.65
C VAL A 450 -47.62 -19.63 12.11
N THR A 451 -46.38 -19.42 12.55
CA THR A 451 -46.06 -18.91 13.90
C THR A 451 -44.92 -17.91 13.79
N PRO A 452 -45.18 -16.60 13.94
CA PRO A 452 -44.14 -15.58 13.92
C PRO A 452 -43.31 -15.68 15.21
N LEU A 453 -41.98 -15.67 15.06
CA LEU A 453 -41.04 -15.82 16.17
C LEU A 453 -40.42 -14.48 16.57
N MET A 454 -39.93 -13.73 15.57
CA MET A 454 -39.16 -12.51 15.80
C MET A 454 -39.29 -11.59 14.60
N LYS A 455 -39.41 -10.28 14.82
CA LYS A 455 -39.37 -9.30 13.73
C LYS A 455 -37.93 -9.03 13.35
N LEU A 456 -37.59 -9.26 12.08
CA LEU A 456 -36.22 -9.14 11.58
C LEU A 456 -35.84 -7.69 11.29
N CYS A 457 -36.75 -6.95 10.64
CA CYS A 457 -36.50 -5.61 10.14
C CYS A 457 -37.78 -4.78 10.02
N GLN A 458 -37.59 -3.49 9.76
CA GLN A 458 -38.64 -2.51 9.60
C GLN A 458 -38.59 -1.89 8.20
N GLY A 459 -39.66 -2.07 7.42
CA GLY A 459 -39.89 -1.33 6.18
C GLY A 459 -40.21 0.15 6.43
N TYR A 460 -40.75 0.85 5.44
CA TYR A 460 -41.26 2.22 5.64
C TYR A 460 -42.44 2.30 6.61
N SER A 461 -43.16 1.19 6.76
CA SER A 461 -44.18 0.95 7.77
C SER A 461 -44.16 -0.53 8.15
N ASP A 462 -44.96 -0.91 9.14
CA ASP A 462 -45.12 -2.31 9.54
C ASP A 462 -45.69 -3.20 8.44
N TYR A 463 -46.29 -2.64 7.39
CA TYR A 463 -46.90 -3.37 6.29
C TYR A 463 -46.04 -3.40 5.02
N ASN A 464 -44.86 -2.78 5.02
CA ASN A 464 -43.94 -2.81 3.89
C ASN A 464 -42.84 -3.87 4.11
N ALA A 465 -42.50 -4.60 3.06
CA ALA A 465 -41.36 -5.51 3.10
C ALA A 465 -40.06 -4.69 3.14
N CYS A 466 -39.14 -5.02 4.03
CA CYS A 466 -37.83 -4.40 4.07
C CYS A 466 -36.84 -5.06 3.09
N LEU A 467 -37.10 -6.32 2.75
CA LEU A 467 -36.21 -7.19 2.01
C LEU A 467 -36.95 -7.80 0.82
N SER A 468 -36.30 -7.82 -0.33
CA SER A 468 -36.77 -8.51 -1.53
C SER A 468 -35.61 -9.10 -2.30
N TYR A 469 -35.90 -10.08 -3.16
CA TYR A 469 -34.91 -10.76 -3.98
C TYR A 469 -35.46 -10.99 -5.38
N ALA A 470 -34.68 -10.62 -6.39
CA ALA A 470 -35.01 -10.84 -7.78
C ALA A 470 -33.72 -11.02 -8.59
N SER A 471 -33.70 -11.98 -9.51
CA SER A 471 -32.63 -12.18 -10.49
C SER A 471 -31.21 -12.20 -9.90
N GLY A 472 -31.00 -12.87 -8.75
CA GLY A 472 -29.68 -12.93 -8.12
C GLY A 472 -29.28 -11.68 -7.32
N SER A 473 -30.20 -10.74 -7.12
CA SER A 473 -29.97 -9.51 -6.37
C SER A 473 -30.96 -9.34 -5.23
N TRP A 474 -30.41 -9.07 -4.05
CA TRP A 474 -31.13 -8.62 -2.87
C TRP A 474 -31.34 -7.11 -2.92
N THR A 475 -32.48 -6.66 -2.41
CA THR A 475 -32.75 -5.24 -2.17
C THR A 475 -33.24 -5.07 -0.74
N LEU A 476 -32.53 -4.21 0.00
CA LEU A 476 -32.85 -3.81 1.35
C LEU A 476 -33.31 -2.34 1.36
N GLN A 477 -34.49 -2.07 1.89
CA GLN A 477 -35.08 -0.73 1.94
C GLN A 477 -36.01 -0.59 3.13
N GLY A 478 -36.06 0.57 3.77
CA GLY A 478 -36.99 0.82 4.87
C GLY A 478 -36.41 1.75 5.92
N THR A 479 -36.54 1.34 7.18
CA THR A 479 -36.10 2.14 8.32
C THR A 479 -34.86 1.56 8.97
N THR A 480 -34.88 0.27 9.36
CA THR A 480 -33.76 -0.38 10.06
C THR A 480 -33.95 -1.91 10.12
N MET A 481 -32.98 -2.62 10.70
CA MET A 481 -32.96 -4.07 10.88
C MET A 481 -32.32 -4.43 12.23
N LEU A 482 -32.60 -5.62 12.76
CA LEU A 482 -31.90 -6.16 13.92
C LEU A 482 -30.38 -6.10 13.70
N PRO A 483 -29.61 -5.50 14.63
CA PRO A 483 -28.16 -5.40 14.50
C PRO A 483 -27.46 -6.75 14.47
N GLY A 484 -26.42 -6.86 13.64
CA GLY A 484 -25.64 -8.08 13.50
C GLY A 484 -24.93 -8.19 12.16
N VAL A 485 -24.36 -9.37 11.91
CA VAL A 485 -23.64 -9.72 10.68
C VAL A 485 -24.60 -10.38 9.70
N LEU A 486 -24.75 -9.79 8.51
CA LEU A 486 -25.66 -10.22 7.46
C LEU A 486 -24.88 -10.67 6.24
N TRP A 487 -25.15 -11.89 5.79
CA TRP A 487 -24.50 -12.48 4.62
C TRP A 487 -25.51 -12.75 3.51
N PHE A 488 -25.21 -12.32 2.29
CA PHE A 488 -26.09 -12.43 1.13
C PHE A 488 -25.43 -13.23 0.01
N ASP A 489 -26.13 -14.27 -0.46
CA ASP A 489 -25.79 -14.96 -1.70
C ASP A 489 -26.29 -14.15 -2.90
N GLY A 490 -25.37 -13.58 -3.69
CA GLY A 490 -25.66 -12.69 -4.81
C GLY A 490 -25.35 -11.22 -4.56
N ASN A 491 -25.88 -10.36 -5.44
CA ASN A 491 -25.71 -8.91 -5.35
C ASN A 491 -26.59 -8.34 -4.23
N LEU A 492 -26.22 -7.18 -3.68
CA LEU A 492 -26.99 -6.48 -2.65
C LEU A 492 -27.14 -5.01 -2.98
N THR A 493 -28.38 -4.55 -3.09
CA THR A 493 -28.73 -3.13 -3.15
C THR A 493 -29.22 -2.66 -1.78
N ILE A 494 -28.51 -1.72 -1.16
CA ILE A 494 -28.91 -1.11 0.11
C ILE A 494 -29.49 0.28 -0.19
N SER A 495 -30.79 0.45 0.06
CA SER A 495 -31.51 1.70 -0.18
C SER A 495 -31.73 2.49 1.12
N ASN A 496 -32.68 3.42 1.10
CA ASN A 496 -33.03 4.30 2.23
C ASN A 496 -33.18 3.48 3.53
N GLY A 497 -32.61 4.02 4.62
CA GLY A 497 -32.67 3.44 5.95
C GLY A 497 -31.41 3.75 6.77
N VAL A 498 -31.50 3.48 8.06
CA VAL A 498 -30.37 3.54 9.01
C VAL A 498 -30.10 2.13 9.54
N TRP A 499 -29.00 1.56 9.09
CA TRP A 499 -28.64 0.16 9.32
C TRP A 499 -27.47 0.07 10.30
N VAL A 500 -27.59 -0.76 11.33
CA VAL A 500 -26.47 -1.03 12.26
C VAL A 500 -26.04 -2.48 12.06
N ASN A 501 -25.37 -2.72 10.94
CA ASN A 501 -25.12 -4.06 10.43
C ASN A 501 -23.78 -4.13 9.69
N THR A 502 -23.18 -5.31 9.73
CA THR A 502 -22.13 -5.70 8.79
C THR A 502 -22.78 -6.39 7.60
N PHE A 503 -22.63 -5.83 6.41
CA PHE A 503 -23.15 -6.42 5.17
C PHE A 503 -22.05 -7.13 4.40
N LEU A 504 -22.24 -8.44 4.21
CA LEU A 504 -21.37 -9.31 3.41
C LEU A 504 -22.17 -9.77 2.19
N ALA A 505 -21.70 -9.51 0.99
CA ALA A 505 -22.33 -10.00 -0.24
C ALA A 505 -21.31 -10.74 -1.10
N THR A 506 -21.68 -11.92 -1.61
CA THR A 506 -20.82 -12.67 -2.54
C THR A 506 -20.79 -12.05 -3.94
N GLY A 507 -21.81 -11.26 -4.30
CA GLY A 507 -21.86 -10.45 -5.51
C GLY A 507 -21.37 -9.01 -5.27
N ASP A 508 -21.90 -8.08 -6.06
CA ASP A 508 -21.64 -6.64 -5.95
C ASP A 508 -22.55 -5.98 -4.89
N ILE A 509 -22.04 -4.95 -4.20
CA ILE A 509 -22.85 -4.09 -3.33
C ILE A 509 -23.08 -2.75 -4.02
N THR A 510 -24.32 -2.29 -4.07
CA THR A 510 -24.69 -0.95 -4.54
C THR A 510 -25.54 -0.26 -3.49
N THR A 511 -25.32 1.03 -3.27
CA THR A 511 -26.21 1.85 -2.46
C THR A 511 -27.10 2.75 -3.32
N ALA A 512 -28.31 3.03 -2.85
CA ALA A 512 -29.27 3.89 -3.52
C ALA A 512 -30.03 4.78 -2.51
N GLY A 513 -30.43 5.98 -2.93
CA GLY A 513 -31.14 6.92 -2.06
C GLY A 513 -30.27 7.47 -0.92
N GLY A 514 -30.92 7.85 0.19
CA GLY A 514 -30.30 8.36 1.41
C GLY A 514 -30.07 7.23 2.42
N VAL A 515 -28.91 6.57 2.36
CA VAL A 515 -28.60 5.44 3.24
C VAL A 515 -27.57 5.81 4.30
N LYS A 516 -27.78 5.30 5.53
CA LYS A 516 -26.77 5.32 6.59
C LYS A 516 -26.48 3.89 7.03
N VAL A 517 -25.22 3.50 7.03
CA VAL A 517 -24.77 2.19 7.50
C VAL A 517 -23.74 2.40 8.60
N TYR A 518 -23.93 1.77 9.73
CA TYR A 518 -22.99 1.73 10.83
C TYR A 518 -22.56 0.29 11.08
N ALA A 519 -21.25 0.05 11.12
CA ALA A 519 -20.72 -1.21 11.61
C ALA A 519 -21.07 -1.35 13.09
N PRO A 520 -21.41 -2.56 13.59
CA PRO A 520 -21.89 -2.71 14.96
C PRO A 520 -20.90 -2.24 16.03
N ASN A 521 -19.58 -2.37 15.81
CA ASN A 521 -18.56 -1.85 16.72
C ASN A 521 -18.45 -0.31 16.68
N TYR A 522 -18.82 0.33 15.57
CA TYR A 522 -18.76 1.79 15.44
C TYR A 522 -19.73 2.48 16.42
N VAL A 523 -20.95 1.97 16.53
CA VAL A 523 -22.03 2.56 17.36
C VAL A 523 -21.82 2.31 18.85
N GLY A 524 -21.35 1.11 19.21
CA GLY A 524 -21.15 0.71 20.61
C GLY A 524 -22.28 -0.13 21.21
N SER A 525 -22.07 -0.60 22.44
CA SER A 525 -22.91 -1.60 23.11
C SER A 525 -24.35 -1.15 23.39
N ASP A 526 -24.58 0.14 23.67
CA ASP A 526 -25.92 0.64 24.04
C ASP A 526 -26.97 0.39 22.95
N TYR A 527 -26.60 0.60 21.68
CA TYR A 527 -27.50 0.30 20.57
C TYR A 527 -27.40 -1.17 20.16
N THR A 528 -26.19 -1.64 19.88
CA THR A 528 -25.96 -2.95 19.24
C THR A 528 -26.39 -4.12 20.12
N CYS A 529 -26.18 -4.03 21.43
CA CYS A 529 -26.44 -5.14 22.36
C CYS A 529 -27.69 -4.91 23.23
N LEU A 530 -28.03 -3.65 23.54
CA LEU A 530 -29.12 -3.32 24.47
C LEU A 530 -30.34 -2.67 23.78
N GLY A 531 -30.24 -2.33 22.50
CA GLY A 531 -31.34 -1.75 21.73
C GLY A 531 -31.82 -0.38 22.21
N ARG A 532 -30.97 0.37 22.94
CA ARG A 532 -31.29 1.70 23.45
C ARG A 532 -31.15 2.75 22.36
N ALA A 533 -31.95 3.80 22.42
CA ALA A 533 -31.82 4.92 21.50
C ALA A 533 -30.44 5.60 21.64
N ASN A 534 -29.92 6.15 20.54
CA ASN A 534 -28.70 6.92 20.52
C ASN A 534 -28.87 8.16 19.62
N SER A 535 -29.03 9.33 20.24
CA SER A 535 -29.27 10.59 19.54
C SER A 535 -28.06 11.09 18.76
N ALA A 536 -26.83 10.74 19.14
CA ALA A 536 -25.62 11.14 18.43
C ALA A 536 -25.55 10.52 17.02
N PHE A 537 -26.17 9.36 16.84
CA PHE A 537 -26.27 8.67 15.55
C PHE A 537 -27.69 8.71 14.95
N GLY A 538 -28.64 9.42 15.57
CA GLY A 538 -30.03 9.50 15.10
C GLY A 538 -30.78 8.16 15.15
N LEU A 539 -30.45 7.30 16.13
CA LEU A 539 -30.99 5.95 16.25
C LEU A 539 -32.10 5.88 17.30
N ASN A 540 -33.30 5.39 16.94
CA ASN A 540 -34.39 5.12 17.89
C ASN A 540 -34.26 3.74 18.53
N ALA A 541 -34.80 3.58 19.74
CA ALA A 541 -34.78 2.32 20.46
C ALA A 541 -35.48 1.20 19.67
N TRP A 542 -35.01 -0.04 19.86
CA TRP A 542 -35.56 -1.24 19.22
C TRP A 542 -37.05 -1.44 19.43
N SER A 543 -37.55 -1.10 20.61
CA SER A 543 -38.97 -1.17 20.96
C SER A 543 -39.85 -0.30 20.07
N SER A 544 -39.34 0.81 19.54
CA SER A 544 -40.07 1.68 18.59
C SER A 544 -40.36 1.00 17.26
N TYR A 545 -39.64 -0.08 16.92
CA TYR A 545 -39.82 -0.86 15.70
C TYR A 545 -40.45 -2.22 15.95
N GLY A 546 -40.76 -2.55 17.21
CA GLY A 546 -41.29 -3.86 17.60
C GLY A 546 -40.23 -4.97 17.63
N PHE A 547 -38.95 -4.62 17.74
CA PHE A 547 -37.88 -5.59 17.98
C PHE A 547 -37.81 -5.94 19.47
N ALA A 548 -37.59 -7.21 19.78
CA ALA A 548 -37.40 -7.65 21.17
C ALA A 548 -36.03 -7.18 21.70
N SER A 549 -35.99 -6.59 22.89
CA SER A 549 -34.73 -6.14 23.51
C SER A 549 -33.74 -7.28 23.82
N SER A 550 -34.23 -8.52 23.83
CA SER A 550 -33.42 -9.72 23.98
C SER A 550 -32.84 -10.24 22.66
N ALA A 551 -33.21 -9.71 21.49
CA ALA A 551 -32.87 -10.25 20.17
C ALA A 551 -31.49 -9.80 19.64
N TYR A 552 -30.44 -9.91 20.45
CA TYR A 552 -29.08 -9.50 20.08
C TYR A 552 -28.21 -10.64 19.55
N ALA A 553 -27.20 -10.32 18.74
CA ALA A 553 -26.20 -11.26 18.23
C ALA A 553 -25.22 -11.70 19.33
N THR A 554 -25.27 -12.97 19.73
CA THR A 554 -24.43 -13.51 20.82
C THR A 554 -22.93 -13.63 20.49
N PRO A 555 -22.49 -13.78 19.22
CA PRO A 555 -21.05 -13.69 18.90
C PRO A 555 -20.48 -12.29 19.12
N LEU A 556 -21.30 -11.25 18.98
CA LEU A 556 -20.88 -9.85 19.12
C LEU A 556 -21.03 -9.35 20.56
N CYS A 557 -22.10 -9.76 21.24
CA CYS A 557 -22.49 -9.27 22.56
C CYS A 557 -22.33 -10.35 23.62
N LYS A 558 -21.52 -10.07 24.66
CA LYS A 558 -21.17 -11.01 25.74
C LYS A 558 -21.46 -10.41 27.11
N GLY A 559 -21.63 -11.28 28.11
CA GLY A 559 -21.80 -10.89 29.52
C GLY A 559 -23.21 -10.42 29.89
N THR A 560 -23.36 -9.98 31.14
CA THR A 560 -24.63 -9.50 31.71
C THR A 560 -24.35 -8.21 32.51
N PRO A 561 -24.79 -7.02 32.05
CA PRO A 561 -25.53 -6.79 30.80
C PRO A 561 -24.68 -7.07 29.54
N PRO A 562 -25.30 -7.41 28.40
CA PRO A 562 -24.60 -7.66 27.15
C PRO A 562 -23.77 -6.45 26.69
N ALA A 563 -22.49 -6.67 26.44
CA ALA A 563 -21.54 -5.67 25.94
C ALA A 563 -20.78 -6.20 24.72
N LEU A 564 -20.34 -5.30 23.83
CA LEU A 564 -19.57 -5.66 22.65
C LEU A 564 -18.23 -6.30 23.02
N GLY A 565 -17.96 -7.45 22.43
CA GLY A 565 -16.70 -8.17 22.57
C GLY A 565 -15.58 -7.70 21.63
N GLY A 566 -15.84 -6.70 20.77
CA GLY A 566 -14.85 -6.16 19.83
C GLY A 566 -14.49 -7.09 18.67
N ALA A 567 -15.38 -8.01 18.29
CA ALA A 567 -15.12 -8.94 17.18
C ALA A 567 -14.82 -8.16 15.88
N SER A 568 -13.70 -8.45 15.23
CA SER A 568 -13.22 -7.68 14.06
C SER A 568 -14.19 -7.67 12.88
N ILE A 569 -15.07 -8.68 12.75
CA ILE A 569 -16.12 -8.69 11.72
C ILE A 569 -17.10 -7.54 11.87
N ALA A 570 -17.36 -7.11 13.12
CA ALA A 570 -18.23 -5.98 13.42
C ALA A 570 -17.56 -4.61 13.24
N ASN A 571 -16.28 -4.55 12.79
CA ASN A 571 -15.65 -3.33 12.28
C ASN A 571 -16.04 -3.07 10.82
N ILE A 572 -16.53 -4.08 10.10
CA ILE A 572 -16.87 -3.97 8.69
C ILE A 572 -18.29 -3.43 8.55
N ALA A 573 -18.47 -2.38 7.75
CA ALA A 573 -19.78 -1.94 7.31
C ALA A 573 -20.20 -2.69 6.04
N LEU A 574 -19.32 -2.74 5.04
CA LEU A 574 -19.58 -3.33 3.73
C LEU A 574 -18.42 -4.22 3.29
N LEU A 575 -18.72 -5.45 2.85
CA LEU A 575 -17.80 -6.36 2.21
C LEU A 575 -18.45 -7.01 1.00
N SER A 576 -17.79 -6.92 -0.15
CA SER A 576 -18.31 -7.46 -1.41
C SER A 576 -17.31 -8.39 -2.08
N GLY A 577 -17.84 -9.45 -2.68
CA GLY A 577 -17.12 -10.41 -3.52
C GLY A 577 -16.60 -11.60 -2.75
N GLY A 578 -16.34 -12.69 -3.46
CA GLY A 578 -15.84 -13.91 -2.84
C GLY A 578 -15.21 -14.89 -3.81
N LEU A 579 -14.40 -15.79 -3.26
CA LEU A 579 -13.77 -16.87 -3.99
C LEU A 579 -14.66 -18.11 -3.91
N LYS A 580 -15.19 -18.55 -5.06
CA LYS A 580 -15.93 -19.82 -5.13
C LYS A 580 -15.00 -21.00 -4.89
N SER A 581 -15.58 -22.15 -4.55
CA SER A 581 -14.84 -23.41 -4.32
C SER A 581 -14.02 -23.88 -5.53
N ASN A 582 -14.35 -23.44 -6.75
CA ASN A 582 -13.60 -23.70 -7.97
C ASN A 582 -12.42 -22.72 -8.20
N GLY A 583 -12.15 -21.81 -7.26
CA GLY A 583 -11.10 -20.79 -7.36
C GLY A 583 -11.49 -19.57 -8.21
N GLN A 584 -12.73 -19.47 -8.69
CA GLN A 584 -13.19 -18.31 -9.45
C GLN A 584 -13.64 -17.21 -8.50
N PHE A 585 -13.07 -16.01 -8.65
CA PHE A 585 -13.55 -14.82 -7.98
C PHE A 585 -14.83 -14.30 -8.63
N VAL A 586 -15.84 -13.95 -7.84
CA VAL A 586 -17.13 -13.42 -8.32
C VAL A 586 -17.52 -12.15 -7.58
N GLY A 587 -18.25 -11.27 -8.26
CA GLY A 587 -18.72 -10.00 -7.70
C GLY A 587 -17.56 -9.09 -7.28
N GLY A 588 -17.76 -8.35 -6.18
CA GLY A 588 -16.70 -7.61 -5.50
C GLY A 588 -16.68 -6.11 -5.73
N ASN A 589 -17.54 -5.57 -6.59
CA ASN A 589 -17.65 -4.12 -6.74
C ASN A 589 -18.50 -3.54 -5.61
N VAL A 590 -18.04 -2.42 -5.04
CA VAL A 590 -18.82 -1.60 -4.11
C VAL A 590 -19.10 -0.26 -4.77
N LEU A 591 -20.38 0.05 -5.02
CA LEU A 591 -20.83 1.31 -5.58
C LEU A 591 -21.60 2.11 -4.54
N LEU A 592 -21.00 3.22 -4.11
CA LEU A 592 -21.65 4.19 -3.24
C LEU A 592 -22.30 5.30 -4.10
N GLY A 593 -23.64 5.30 -4.12
CA GLY A 593 -24.51 6.21 -4.88
C GLY A 593 -24.60 7.64 -4.32
N SER A 594 -25.70 8.35 -4.59
CA SER A 594 -25.71 9.82 -4.50
C SER A 594 -25.77 10.45 -3.09
N SER A 595 -26.13 9.71 -2.04
CA SER A 595 -26.28 10.26 -0.68
C SER A 595 -26.07 9.19 0.39
N ASN A 596 -24.82 8.82 0.67
CA ASN A 596 -24.51 7.74 1.62
C ASN A 596 -23.64 8.21 2.76
N GLU A 597 -23.93 7.72 3.95
CA GLU A 597 -23.05 7.82 5.11
C GLU A 597 -22.72 6.41 5.62
N ILE A 598 -21.49 5.96 5.38
CA ILE A 598 -21.01 4.64 5.78
C ILE A 598 -20.00 4.81 6.91
N TYR A 599 -20.28 4.23 8.07
CA TYR A 599 -19.46 4.32 9.27
C TYR A 599 -18.96 2.93 9.63
N GLY A 600 -17.69 2.66 9.35
CA GLY A 600 -17.09 1.33 9.40
C GLY A 600 -16.21 1.06 8.18
N SER A 601 -15.49 -0.05 8.21
CA SER A 601 -14.56 -0.42 7.14
C SER A 601 -15.33 -0.90 5.89
N VAL A 602 -14.87 -0.48 4.71
CA VAL A 602 -15.42 -0.85 3.40
C VAL A 602 -14.37 -1.64 2.64
N LEU A 603 -14.69 -2.91 2.37
CA LEU A 603 -13.79 -3.88 1.72
C LEU A 603 -14.40 -4.35 0.40
N ALA A 604 -13.83 -3.90 -0.71
CA ALA A 604 -14.23 -4.33 -2.05
C ALA A 604 -13.26 -5.41 -2.56
N GLY A 605 -13.76 -6.60 -2.89
CA GLY A 605 -12.92 -7.61 -3.55
C GLY A 605 -12.45 -7.20 -4.95
N GLN A 606 -13.19 -6.31 -5.61
CA GLN A 606 -12.83 -5.71 -6.89
C GLN A 606 -12.51 -4.22 -6.74
N TYR A 607 -13.47 -3.36 -7.07
CA TYR A 607 -13.30 -1.92 -7.15
C TYR A 607 -14.29 -1.20 -6.26
N LEU A 608 -13.81 -0.13 -5.61
CA LEU A 608 -14.64 0.79 -4.85
C LEU A 608 -14.90 2.03 -5.72
N ASN A 609 -16.17 2.37 -5.90
CA ASN A 609 -16.56 3.59 -6.58
C ASN A 609 -17.53 4.42 -5.75
N THR A 610 -17.28 5.72 -5.66
CA THR A 610 -18.15 6.67 -4.98
C THR A 610 -18.66 7.73 -5.95
N SER A 611 -19.88 8.18 -5.72
CA SER A 611 -20.57 9.21 -6.50
C SER A 611 -21.45 10.07 -5.60
N GLY A 612 -22.01 11.16 -6.15
CA GLY A 612 -22.80 12.15 -5.40
C GLY A 612 -22.19 12.56 -4.06
N SER A 613 -22.99 12.71 -3.01
CA SER A 613 -22.54 13.02 -1.66
C SER A 613 -22.30 11.74 -0.87
N THR A 614 -21.05 11.34 -0.69
CA THR A 614 -20.70 10.11 0.03
C THR A 614 -19.75 10.41 1.18
N VAL A 615 -20.06 9.93 2.38
CA VAL A 615 -19.18 9.94 3.55
C VAL A 615 -18.82 8.51 3.88
N VAL A 616 -17.53 8.20 3.99
CA VAL A 616 -17.04 6.93 4.53
C VAL A 616 -16.16 7.24 5.73
N ALA A 617 -16.56 6.82 6.92
CA ALA A 617 -15.83 6.97 8.15
C ALA A 617 -15.29 5.60 8.59
N GLY A 618 -14.09 5.26 8.14
CA GLY A 618 -13.48 3.95 8.32
C GLY A 618 -12.40 3.67 7.27
N SER A 619 -11.76 2.51 7.37
CA SER A 619 -10.77 2.07 6.39
C SER A 619 -11.44 1.72 5.05
N THR A 620 -10.79 2.09 3.95
CA THR A 620 -11.25 1.73 2.60
C THR A 620 -10.19 0.89 1.91
N TYR A 621 -10.61 -0.28 1.42
CA TYR A 621 -9.75 -1.23 0.77
C TYR A 621 -10.41 -1.79 -0.49
N SER A 622 -9.68 -1.84 -1.60
CA SER A 622 -10.09 -2.59 -2.79
C SER A 622 -9.00 -3.55 -3.23
N ALA A 623 -9.35 -4.79 -3.55
CA ALA A 623 -8.37 -5.86 -3.75
C ALA A 623 -8.10 -6.21 -5.22
N ALA A 624 -8.98 -5.85 -6.15
CA ALA A 624 -8.91 -6.23 -7.57
C ALA A 624 -8.50 -7.72 -7.77
N GLN A 625 -9.24 -8.64 -7.15
CA GLN A 625 -8.93 -10.08 -7.10
C GLN A 625 -9.39 -10.90 -8.31
N GLY A 626 -10.25 -10.35 -9.15
CA GLY A 626 -10.81 -10.97 -10.34
C GLY A 626 -10.85 -10.01 -11.53
N GLY A 627 -11.34 -10.50 -12.68
CA GLY A 627 -11.66 -9.67 -13.83
C GLY A 627 -13.12 -9.22 -13.75
N SER A 628 -13.38 -8.01 -13.24
CA SER A 628 -14.74 -7.46 -13.26
C SER A 628 -15.09 -7.04 -14.70
N THR A 629 -16.27 -7.44 -15.17
CA THR A 629 -16.79 -7.09 -16.49
C THR A 629 -17.62 -5.82 -16.49
N THR A 630 -18.07 -5.37 -15.32
CA THR A 630 -18.92 -4.18 -15.16
C THR A 630 -18.10 -2.93 -14.89
N ARG A 631 -16.92 -3.06 -14.27
CA ARG A 631 -15.96 -1.99 -14.01
C ARG A 631 -14.53 -2.51 -14.01
N ASN A 632 -13.59 -1.64 -14.36
CA ASN A 632 -12.17 -1.96 -14.50
C ASN A 632 -11.25 -1.02 -13.70
N SER A 633 -11.81 -0.16 -12.85
CA SER A 633 -11.04 0.81 -12.05
C SER A 633 -11.79 1.31 -10.81
N ASN A 634 -11.04 1.73 -9.80
CA ASN A 634 -11.56 2.50 -8.67
C ASN A 634 -11.83 3.94 -9.10
N GLN A 635 -12.90 4.52 -8.57
CA GLN A 635 -13.26 5.91 -8.87
C GLN A 635 -13.85 6.59 -7.65
N GLN A 636 -13.27 7.69 -7.21
CA GLN A 636 -13.91 8.54 -6.23
C GLN A 636 -14.36 9.84 -6.89
N GLY A 637 -15.67 9.96 -7.09
CA GLY A 637 -16.30 11.11 -7.72
C GLY A 637 -17.31 11.81 -6.82
N GLY A 638 -17.97 12.83 -7.37
CA GLY A 638 -18.94 13.63 -6.62
C GLY A 638 -18.31 14.41 -5.46
N SER A 639 -19.05 14.60 -4.37
CA SER A 639 -18.60 15.14 -3.08
C SER A 639 -18.33 13.98 -2.12
N THR A 640 -17.13 13.41 -2.19
CA THR A 640 -16.72 12.27 -1.34
C THR A 640 -15.89 12.75 -0.15
N THR A 641 -16.22 12.31 1.06
CA THR A 641 -15.44 12.56 2.28
C THR A 641 -15.03 11.24 2.89
N ILE A 642 -13.72 10.99 2.98
CA ILE A 642 -13.15 9.88 3.73
C ILE A 642 -12.69 10.41 5.09
N LYS A 643 -13.24 9.87 6.17
CA LYS A 643 -12.89 10.23 7.54
C LYS A 643 -12.12 9.08 8.18
N VAL A 644 -10.94 9.37 8.72
CA VAL A 644 -10.26 8.42 9.60
C VAL A 644 -10.93 8.50 10.99
N PRO A 645 -11.32 7.38 11.61
CA PRO A 645 -12.51 7.39 12.44
C PRO A 645 -12.26 7.70 13.93
N ALA A 646 -13.22 8.41 14.52
CA ALA A 646 -13.55 8.35 15.93
C ALA A 646 -14.86 7.54 16.07
N GLY A 647 -14.73 6.22 16.29
CA GLY A 647 -15.86 5.34 16.62
C GLY A 647 -15.96 5.11 18.14
N SER A 648 -16.80 4.16 18.57
CA SER A 648 -16.76 3.67 19.95
C SER A 648 -15.39 3.03 20.27
N GLY A 649 -15.06 2.86 21.55
CA GLY A 649 -13.80 2.20 21.94
C GLY A 649 -13.65 0.74 21.49
N ALA A 650 -14.73 0.10 21.00
CA ALA A 650 -14.70 -1.24 20.44
C ALA A 650 -14.41 -1.25 18.92
N TYR A 651 -14.42 -0.10 18.26
CA TYR A 651 -14.14 0.00 16.83
C TYR A 651 -12.66 0.22 16.57
N ASP A 652 -12.09 -0.70 15.81
CA ASP A 652 -10.73 -0.58 15.29
C ASP A 652 -10.75 -0.62 13.76
N PRO A 653 -10.46 0.49 13.07
CA PRO A 653 -10.42 0.53 11.61
C PRO A 653 -9.25 -0.27 11.02
N GLY A 654 -8.22 -0.57 11.81
CA GLY A 654 -7.02 -1.28 11.38
C GLY A 654 -7.19 -2.79 11.34
N THR A 655 -8.26 -3.36 11.89
CA THR A 655 -8.43 -4.81 12.03
C THR A 655 -9.66 -5.33 11.30
N THR A 656 -9.50 -6.47 10.64
CA THR A 656 -10.55 -7.22 9.94
C THR A 656 -10.41 -8.71 10.23
N PRO A 657 -11.49 -9.51 10.07
CA PRO A 657 -11.38 -10.95 10.12
C PRO A 657 -10.42 -11.41 9.03
N CYS A 658 -9.61 -12.40 9.37
CA CYS A 658 -8.82 -13.05 8.36
C CYS A 658 -9.72 -13.88 7.42
N MET A 659 -9.55 -13.68 6.12
CA MET A 659 -10.35 -14.30 5.06
C MET A 659 -9.56 -15.33 4.24
N SER A 660 -8.22 -15.31 4.32
CA SER A 660 -7.36 -16.31 3.68
C SER A 660 -5.99 -16.36 4.36
N GLY A 661 -5.35 -17.53 4.41
CA GLY A 661 -4.00 -17.65 4.97
C GLY A 661 -3.93 -17.37 6.47
N CYS A 662 -5.02 -17.63 7.18
CA CYS A 662 -5.22 -17.30 8.58
C CYS A 662 -4.38 -18.19 9.50
N SER A 663 -3.10 -17.88 9.62
CA SER A 663 -2.39 -18.18 10.85
C SER A 663 -2.94 -17.25 11.93
N THR A 664 -3.47 -17.78 13.02
CA THR A 664 -3.51 -17.03 14.28
C THR A 664 -2.12 -16.43 14.51
N PRO A 665 -1.97 -15.14 14.84
CA PRO A 665 -0.67 -14.62 15.21
C PRO A 665 -0.22 -15.28 16.52
N SER A 666 0.41 -16.44 16.45
CA SER A 666 1.57 -16.69 17.27
C SER A 666 2.76 -16.36 16.39
N ALA A 667 3.46 -15.28 16.72
CA ALA A 667 4.84 -15.15 16.28
C ALA A 667 5.55 -16.48 16.59
N ASP A 668 6.23 -17.05 15.60
CA ASP A 668 6.92 -18.35 15.64
C ASP A 668 6.04 -19.59 15.82
N ASN A 669 5.77 -20.28 14.70
CA ASN A 669 5.21 -21.65 14.69
C ASN A 669 6.18 -22.66 15.35
N VAL A 670 7.44 -22.26 15.56
CA VAL A 670 8.48 -23.02 16.25
C VAL A 670 8.33 -22.81 17.75
N VAL A 671 7.79 -23.82 18.44
CA VAL A 671 7.57 -23.79 19.89
C VAL A 671 8.91 -23.85 20.64
N TRP A 672 9.86 -24.64 20.12
CA TRP A 672 11.25 -24.66 20.56
C TRP A 672 12.13 -25.37 19.52
N ALA A 673 13.42 -25.06 19.55
CA ALA A 673 14.46 -25.77 18.82
C ALA A 673 15.65 -26.00 19.77
N ALA A 674 16.12 -27.24 19.89
CA ALA A 674 17.24 -27.60 20.76
C ALA A 674 18.17 -28.59 20.07
N PRO A 675 19.48 -28.55 20.36
CA PRO A 675 20.42 -29.59 19.92
C PRO A 675 19.96 -30.97 20.40
N ARG A 676 20.08 -31.97 19.54
CA ARG A 676 19.77 -33.37 19.87
C ARG A 676 20.98 -34.10 20.43
#